data_AF-A0A9E0CU29-F1
#
_entry.id   AF-A0A9E0CU29-F1
#
_cell.length_a   1.000
_cell.length_b   1.000
_cell.length_c   1.000
_cell.angle_alpha   90.00
_cell.angle_beta   90.00
_cell.angle_gamma   90.00
#
_symmetry.space_group_name_H-M   'P 1'
#
loop_
_entity.id
_entity.type
_entity.pdbx_description
1 polymer ?
#
loop_
_entity_poly.entity_id
_entity_poly.type
_entity_poly.pdbx_seq_one_letter_code
_entity_poly.pdbx_strand_id
1 'polypeptide(L)'
;MTAYARAPFRFRPPDLPQTLVYRDRLLRDLRQRFEHRLTVLRAGAGFGKTTLLAHAVAENLLDPLGADVWLQLVETDRQPEHLLIGLAAALATPGRVADNQVTQPTIEDIVDLIWARAPEHVALVLDDLHVVDGSPAIVVVAELCTQLPANAHLVLGTRTTPAIPIRLLQARGQALILDESDLAFDDGEQTEFARMRHVVMAAGAEMPSWPALAVLMSTVGYSASIEFLWDAVLQSLDSERRTALALLVRFGRVDDEVVQAVLGTAWSAHALLDGLPLIETRDGDYRFHDLWRAALADSIDASEWRDALITGAEVLIARGELSRGARCLQAAGADDRLIQLARAFGSAPITAGLSGAVAEVLIDCLPLHARNGALGRYLRTIETGSFQSDRILLDLHEVFQLAVNDDPELATLALWRETQMLGDVSPAVLSSPAVDDLVAAVERFAADGWPLARCALGLVRSHAAEQLRDVKGAIAAISLFEGADAALLRASVTSRYLALGHPEQVAVTLDEVLGQGVSEPVSAQVVWFRGEIDPSLAWPIVRDLPVAYGHRRLPNVQVPLLGVLTSVALAAGDLVGARRMADDALDQARRLLQRPASFAHVADALVALATEGDEAAAARFEALFREMPLAPWPPWSCLGALCAVRALVADTDWLDELEMGISMRTATAAGKAIVALRRDDDTSGAARLPWVSTELLRVHVPPSMLCELAMAVSDSIPAAAACLDQIPESTRWVERLIDHPHAPLRAKARAFTSGTPARPPYQLEITTFGEFSIRRSDGGAVSDRVRGGRVQQLVARLLTDAAPLRTSIADRLWPDLGEKQAGANLRVTLASLLDSIEPGRRSGTSWFVRSDDGRLRLGHDSVEVDLRRFDGHVAAAREAERAGRLTESLMQHRLAFELYRGEFMPGVTDADVEQERLRLQTLAYSSGCRLCELLLAKGEPEEALRAAVAAARIDPLAERARRTEIRSHLALGSALAARSAARHLRAMLHDERLSADRETEALLAKADPIDPSASL
;
A
#
# COMPACT_ATOMS: atom_id res chain seq x y z
N MET A 1 62.37 -15.34 21.65
CA MET A 1 61.70 -14.05 21.94
C MET A 1 60.89 -13.67 20.71
N THR A 2 59.76 -14.34 20.51
CA THR A 2 59.05 -14.27 19.22
C THR A 2 57.58 -14.64 19.41
N ALA A 3 56.71 -14.01 18.62
CA ALA A 3 55.29 -14.32 18.45
C ALA A 3 54.36 -14.12 19.67
N TYR A 4 54.02 -12.87 19.97
CA TYR A 4 52.62 -12.48 20.18
C TYR A 4 52.30 -11.32 19.24
N ALA A 5 51.71 -11.64 18.08
CA ALA A 5 51.25 -10.62 17.15
C ALA A 5 50.03 -9.92 17.75
N ARG A 6 50.14 -8.60 18.00
CA ARG A 6 49.01 -7.77 18.43
C ARG A 6 47.91 -7.84 17.36
N ALA A 7 46.78 -8.45 17.68
CA ALA A 7 45.58 -8.40 16.84
C ALA A 7 45.00 -6.97 16.87
N PRO A 8 45.01 -6.20 15.76
CA PRO A 8 44.61 -4.78 15.79
C PRO A 8 43.10 -4.56 16.02
N PHE A 9 42.29 -5.61 15.88
CA PHE A 9 40.85 -5.51 15.66
C PHE A 9 40.00 -5.57 16.95
N ARG A 10 40.50 -6.09 18.08
CA ARG A 10 39.68 -6.27 19.29
C ARG A 10 39.30 -4.97 20.04
N PHE A 11 39.89 -3.85 19.66
CA PHE A 11 39.72 -2.54 20.32
C PHE A 11 38.95 -1.51 19.47
N ARG A 12 38.28 -1.97 18.40
CA ARG A 12 37.44 -1.14 17.54
C ARG A 12 36.19 -1.93 17.14
N PRO A 13 35.05 -1.27 16.92
CA PRO A 13 33.90 -1.92 16.29
C PRO A 13 34.27 -2.41 14.87
N PRO A 14 33.63 -3.48 14.38
CA PRO A 14 33.76 -3.90 12.99
C PRO A 14 33.14 -2.87 12.03
N ASP A 15 33.65 -2.83 10.79
CA ASP A 15 33.12 -1.98 9.74
C ASP A 15 31.66 -2.34 9.41
N LEU A 16 30.81 -1.32 9.26
CA LEU A 16 29.40 -1.49 8.93
C LEU A 16 29.24 -1.91 7.44
N PRO A 17 28.45 -2.96 7.14
CA PRO A 17 28.22 -3.37 5.76
C PRO A 17 27.38 -2.34 5.01
N GLN A 18 27.65 -2.13 3.72
CA GLN A 18 26.90 -1.20 2.85
C GLN A 18 25.41 -1.56 2.66
N THR A 19 24.97 -2.72 3.16
CA THR A 19 23.58 -3.23 3.11
C THR A 19 23.01 -3.42 4.51
N LEU A 20 23.35 -2.50 5.42
CA LEU A 20 22.86 -2.46 6.80
C LEU A 20 21.45 -1.86 6.85
N VAL A 21 20.51 -2.57 7.47
CA VAL A 21 19.17 -2.08 7.80
C VAL A 21 19.25 -1.10 8.97
N TYR A 22 18.55 0.03 8.88
CA TYR A 22 18.62 1.06 9.91
C TYR A 22 17.60 0.82 11.03
N ARG A 23 18.08 0.30 12.16
CA ARG A 23 17.27 -0.17 13.29
C ARG A 23 16.88 0.94 14.26
N ASP A 24 16.12 1.93 13.78
CA ASP A 24 15.90 3.22 14.46
C ASP A 24 15.42 3.09 15.92
N ARG A 25 14.48 2.17 16.19
CA ARG A 25 13.99 1.91 17.56
C ARG A 25 15.12 1.51 18.51
N LEU A 26 15.95 0.54 18.11
CA LEU A 26 17.06 0.04 18.92
C LEU A 26 18.21 1.04 19.03
N LEU A 27 18.44 1.88 18.01
CA LEU A 27 19.43 2.95 18.06
C LEU A 27 19.00 4.09 19.01
N ARG A 28 17.69 4.38 19.09
CA ARG A 28 17.13 5.30 20.10
C ARG A 28 17.27 4.76 21.52
N ASP A 29 17.08 3.46 21.71
CA ASP A 29 17.32 2.83 23.02
C ASP A 29 18.82 2.81 23.37
N LEU A 30 19.70 2.50 22.41
CA LEU A 30 21.15 2.51 22.64
C LEU A 30 21.77 3.91 22.79
N ARG A 31 21.09 5.00 22.41
CA ARG A 31 21.50 6.36 22.80
C ARG A 31 21.47 6.55 24.34
N GLN A 32 20.52 5.91 25.03
CA GLN A 32 20.38 5.96 26.50
C GLN A 32 21.47 5.16 27.25
N ARG A 33 22.43 4.54 26.54
CA ARG A 33 23.57 3.85 27.17
C ARG A 33 24.43 4.75 28.06
N PHE A 34 24.43 6.06 27.82
CA PHE A 34 25.10 7.06 28.66
C PHE A 34 24.24 7.57 29.82
N GLU A 35 23.04 7.03 30.01
CA GLU A 35 22.13 7.36 31.12
C GLU A 35 22.00 6.19 32.10
N HIS A 36 21.97 4.95 31.60
CA HIS A 36 21.97 3.74 32.41
C HIS A 36 23.38 3.33 32.83
N ARG A 37 23.54 2.81 34.06
CA ARG A 37 24.82 2.25 34.51
C ARG A 37 25.20 0.99 33.73
N LEU A 38 24.19 0.24 33.29
CA LEU A 38 24.31 -1.03 32.60
C LEU A 38 23.33 -1.12 31.42
N THR A 39 23.82 -1.47 30.24
CA THR A 39 23.00 -1.83 29.08
C THR A 39 23.38 -3.25 28.66
N VAL A 40 22.40 -4.14 28.49
CA VAL A 40 22.65 -5.54 28.13
C VAL A 40 21.88 -5.91 26.88
N LEU A 41 22.60 -6.33 25.83
CA LEU A 41 22.02 -6.97 24.65
C LEU A 41 22.14 -8.48 24.86
N ARG A 42 21.02 -9.11 25.23
CA ARG A 42 20.94 -10.53 25.58
C ARG A 42 20.18 -11.31 24.51
N ALA A 43 20.91 -11.91 23.59
CA ALA A 43 20.33 -12.73 22.53
C ALA A 43 21.34 -13.77 22.05
N GLY A 44 20.84 -14.89 21.53
CA GLY A 44 21.64 -15.98 20.97
C GLY A 44 22.59 -15.57 19.83
N ALA A 45 23.23 -16.57 19.24
CA ALA A 45 24.06 -16.34 18.06
C ALA A 45 23.23 -15.65 16.96
N GLY A 46 23.83 -14.77 16.16
CA GLY A 46 23.19 -14.29 14.93
C GLY A 46 22.07 -13.23 15.06
N PHE A 47 21.68 -12.80 16.26
CA PHE A 47 20.74 -11.67 16.44
C PHE A 47 21.33 -10.27 16.14
N GLY A 48 22.48 -10.18 15.47
CA GLY A 48 23.07 -8.91 15.05
C GLY A 48 23.61 -7.99 16.15
N LYS A 49 23.72 -8.46 17.41
CA LYS A 49 24.21 -7.69 18.58
C LYS A 49 25.45 -6.84 18.27
N THR A 50 26.54 -7.47 17.83
CA THR A 50 27.80 -6.84 17.45
C THR A 50 27.62 -5.74 16.40
N THR A 51 26.82 -6.01 15.36
CA THR A 51 26.53 -5.07 14.26
C THR A 51 25.72 -3.87 14.76
N LEU A 52 24.74 -4.09 15.63
CA LEU A 52 23.93 -3.04 16.24
C LEU A 52 24.77 -2.15 17.18
N LEU A 53 25.64 -2.75 18.00
CA LEU A 53 26.59 -2.01 18.84
C LEU A 53 27.53 -1.16 17.99
N ALA A 54 28.11 -1.74 16.92
CA ALA A 54 28.94 -0.99 15.98
C ALA A 54 28.20 0.20 15.34
N HIS A 55 26.90 0.03 15.03
CA HIS A 55 26.07 1.10 14.47
C HIS A 55 25.78 2.21 15.49
N ALA A 56 25.48 1.86 16.75
CA ALA A 56 25.28 2.83 17.82
C ALA A 56 26.56 3.62 18.16
N VAL A 57 27.75 3.00 18.00
CA VAL A 57 29.05 3.71 18.08
C VAL A 57 29.22 4.65 16.89
N ALA A 58 28.86 4.23 15.67
CA ALA A 58 28.99 5.06 14.47
C ALA A 58 28.11 6.33 14.51
N GLU A 59 26.84 6.24 14.96
CA GLU A 59 26.00 7.43 15.14
C GLU A 59 26.54 8.36 16.25
N ASN A 60 27.12 7.82 17.33
CA ASN A 60 27.76 8.61 18.39
C ASN A 60 29.10 9.25 17.95
N LEU A 61 29.75 8.77 16.89
CA LEU A 61 30.87 9.50 16.27
C LEU A 61 30.41 10.76 15.53
N LEU A 62 29.17 10.79 15.02
CA LEU A 62 28.58 11.95 14.34
C LEU A 62 28.00 12.97 15.33
N ASP A 63 27.50 12.50 16.48
CA ASP A 63 26.88 13.29 17.56
C ASP A 63 27.29 12.75 18.94
N PRO A 64 28.47 13.13 19.46
CA PRO A 64 29.03 12.52 20.66
C PRO A 64 28.30 12.92 21.95
N LEU A 65 27.61 11.95 22.56
CA LEU A 65 27.10 12.02 23.93
C LEU A 65 28.16 11.63 24.97
N GLY A 66 29.19 10.89 24.54
CA GLY A 66 30.32 10.44 25.35
C GLY A 66 31.29 9.59 24.53
N ALA A 67 32.34 9.08 25.17
CA ALA A 67 33.33 8.20 24.55
C ALA A 67 32.90 6.73 24.64
N ASP A 68 32.62 6.10 23.49
CA ASP A 68 32.54 4.64 23.41
C ASP A 68 33.95 4.02 23.44
N VAL A 69 34.13 3.01 24.28
CA VAL A 69 35.39 2.25 24.44
C VAL A 69 35.11 0.79 24.16
N TRP A 70 35.56 0.31 22.99
CA TRP A 70 35.28 -1.05 22.53
C TRP A 70 36.33 -2.05 23.03
N LEU A 71 35.87 -3.17 23.59
CA LEU A 71 36.66 -4.37 23.83
C LEU A 71 35.85 -5.61 23.43
N GLN A 72 36.29 -6.30 22.38
CA GLN A 72 35.80 -7.65 22.10
C GLN A 72 36.55 -8.65 22.97
N LEU A 73 35.80 -9.45 23.74
CA LEU A 73 36.34 -10.42 24.68
C LEU A 73 36.79 -11.69 23.95
N VAL A 74 37.94 -12.24 24.37
CA VAL A 74 38.52 -13.46 23.81
C VAL A 74 38.83 -14.48 24.90
N GLU A 75 39.05 -15.74 24.53
CA GLU A 75 39.24 -16.87 25.46
C GLU A 75 40.34 -16.64 26.52
N THR A 76 41.38 -15.85 26.20
CA THR A 76 42.43 -15.48 27.17
C THR A 76 41.94 -14.61 28.32
N ASP A 77 40.87 -13.84 28.10
CA ASP A 77 40.30 -12.89 29.05
C ASP A 77 39.41 -13.59 30.10
N ARG A 78 39.28 -14.93 30.05
CA ARG A 78 38.69 -15.77 31.11
C ARG A 78 39.51 -15.77 32.40
N GLN A 79 40.77 -15.31 32.34
CA GLN A 79 41.59 -15.02 33.51
C GLN A 79 41.46 -13.54 33.90
N PRO A 80 41.15 -13.20 35.17
CA PRO A 80 40.95 -11.83 35.63
C PRO A 80 42.06 -10.85 35.23
N GLU A 81 43.33 -11.26 35.34
CA GLU A 81 44.49 -10.44 35.02
C GLU A 81 44.57 -10.05 33.54
N HIS A 82 44.15 -10.94 32.63
CA HIS A 82 44.14 -10.65 31.20
C HIS A 82 42.98 -9.73 30.81
N LEU A 83 41.81 -9.90 31.44
CA LEU A 83 40.69 -9.00 31.25
C LEU A 83 41.05 -7.58 31.71
N LEU A 84 41.65 -7.41 32.89
CA LEU A 84 42.09 -6.11 33.40
C LEU A 84 43.14 -5.45 32.49
N ILE A 85 44.10 -6.22 31.95
CA ILE A 85 45.05 -5.73 30.94
C ILE A 85 44.33 -5.30 29.64
N GLY A 86 43.31 -6.06 29.22
CA GLY A 86 42.48 -5.73 28.05
C GLY A 86 41.70 -4.43 28.23
N LEU A 87 41.08 -4.24 29.39
CA LEU A 87 40.35 -3.03 29.77
C LEU A 87 41.26 -1.81 29.81
N ALA A 88 42.41 -1.90 30.48
CA ALA A 88 43.39 -0.81 30.54
C ALA A 88 43.91 -0.44 29.14
N ALA A 89 44.13 -1.43 28.26
CA ALA A 89 44.55 -1.19 26.88
C ALA A 89 43.47 -0.53 26.01
N ALA A 90 42.19 -0.88 26.20
CA ALA A 90 41.08 -0.23 25.50
C ALA A 90 40.87 1.23 25.95
N LEU A 91 41.11 1.51 27.23
CA LEU A 91 41.02 2.85 27.82
C LEU A 91 42.22 3.76 27.51
N ALA A 92 43.32 3.23 26.97
CA ALA A 92 44.51 4.00 26.66
C ALA A 92 44.35 4.88 25.41
N THR A 93 44.59 6.20 25.53
CA THR A 93 44.48 7.13 24.40
C THR A 93 45.62 6.95 23.38
N PRO A 94 45.33 6.86 22.06
CA PRO A 94 46.35 6.88 21.03
C PRO A 94 47.26 8.11 21.15
N GLY A 95 48.58 7.91 21.20
CA GLY A 95 49.58 8.98 21.33
C GLY A 95 50.00 9.33 22.77
N ARG A 96 49.34 8.79 23.81
CA ARG A 96 49.71 9.02 25.23
C ARG A 96 50.42 7.82 25.90
N VAL A 97 50.78 6.81 25.12
CA VAL A 97 51.28 5.46 25.53
C VAL A 97 52.72 5.48 26.08
N ALA A 98 53.28 6.65 26.42
CA ALA A 98 54.69 6.78 26.80
C ALA A 98 55.00 6.60 28.30
N ASP A 99 54.07 6.93 29.22
CA ASP A 99 54.41 7.07 30.65
C ASP A 99 53.74 6.08 31.65
N ASN A 100 52.54 5.55 31.39
CA ASN A 100 51.86 4.66 32.36
C ASN A 100 52.11 3.17 32.09
N GLN A 101 53.21 2.63 32.61
CA GLN A 101 53.47 1.18 32.66
C GLN A 101 52.81 0.51 33.88
N VAL A 102 51.46 0.51 33.93
CA VAL A 102 50.75 -0.35 34.90
C VAL A 102 50.90 -1.80 34.43
N THR A 103 51.78 -2.56 35.10
CA THR A 103 52.17 -3.91 34.65
C THR A 103 51.17 -4.99 35.08
N GLN A 104 50.37 -4.70 36.11
CA GLN A 104 49.27 -5.53 36.61
C GLN A 104 48.14 -4.59 37.08
N PRO A 105 47.20 -4.18 36.20
CA PRO A 105 46.13 -3.25 36.57
C PRO A 105 45.10 -3.92 37.50
N THR A 106 44.63 -3.18 38.50
CA THR A 106 43.52 -3.57 39.39
C THR A 106 42.18 -3.01 38.90
N ILE A 107 41.07 -3.31 39.59
CA ILE A 107 39.75 -2.75 39.28
C ILE A 107 39.73 -1.24 39.57
N GLU A 108 40.39 -0.82 40.64
CA GLU A 108 40.58 0.59 41.00
C GLU A 108 41.33 1.35 39.90
N ASP A 109 42.39 0.77 39.31
CA ASP A 109 43.11 1.39 38.17
C ASP A 109 42.16 1.60 36.96
N ILE A 110 41.26 0.66 36.68
CA ILE A 110 40.27 0.80 35.59
C ILE A 110 39.24 1.89 35.92
N VAL A 111 38.76 1.95 37.16
CA VAL A 111 37.85 2.99 37.64
C VAL A 111 38.50 4.38 37.55
N ASP A 112 39.77 4.52 37.97
CA ASP A 112 40.53 5.76 37.91
C ASP A 112 40.82 6.19 36.46
N LEU A 113 41.14 5.25 35.55
CA LEU A 113 41.31 5.53 34.13
C LEU A 113 40.03 6.06 33.45
N ILE A 114 38.85 5.60 33.90
CA ILE A 114 37.56 6.10 33.42
C ILE A 114 37.21 7.45 34.07
N TRP A 115 37.42 7.57 35.38
CA TRP A 115 37.17 8.81 36.14
C TRP A 115 38.06 9.96 35.66
N ALA A 116 39.30 9.69 35.23
CA ALA A 116 40.21 10.68 34.66
C ALA A 116 39.71 11.33 33.35
N ARG A 117 38.64 10.81 32.73
CA ARG A 117 37.95 11.44 31.59
C ARG A 117 36.80 12.37 31.99
N ALA A 118 36.37 12.37 33.25
CA ALA A 118 35.29 13.23 33.73
C ALA A 118 35.56 14.72 33.38
N PRO A 119 34.55 15.48 32.91
CA PRO A 119 33.12 15.16 32.91
C PRO A 119 32.62 14.36 31.69
N GLU A 120 33.50 13.88 30.79
CA GLU A 120 33.10 13.04 29.66
C GLU A 120 32.51 11.71 30.15
N HIS A 121 31.33 11.35 29.65
CA HIS A 121 30.72 10.04 29.89
C HIS A 121 31.44 8.96 29.07
N VAL A 122 31.68 7.79 29.64
CA VAL A 122 32.42 6.69 29.02
C VAL A 122 31.56 5.44 28.99
N ALA A 123 31.22 4.96 27.80
CA ALA A 123 30.52 3.70 27.59
C ALA A 123 31.53 2.61 27.24
N LEU A 124 31.83 1.74 28.21
CA LEU A 124 32.68 0.58 28.02
C LEU A 124 31.86 -0.55 27.38
N VAL A 125 32.08 -0.80 26.09
CA VAL A 125 31.39 -1.82 25.29
C VAL A 125 32.18 -3.11 25.34
N LEU A 126 31.67 -4.10 26.09
CA LEU A 126 32.20 -5.46 26.16
C LEU A 126 31.33 -6.38 25.29
N ASP A 127 31.84 -6.72 24.11
CA ASP A 127 31.16 -7.67 23.23
C ASP A 127 31.63 -9.11 23.49
N ASP A 128 30.77 -10.08 23.17
CA ASP A 128 30.97 -11.52 23.39
C ASP A 128 31.17 -11.94 24.88
N LEU A 129 30.53 -11.27 25.85
CA LEU A 129 30.64 -11.55 27.30
C LEU A 129 30.45 -13.03 27.72
N HIS A 130 29.62 -13.77 27.01
CA HIS A 130 29.45 -15.21 27.19
C HIS A 130 30.76 -16.04 27.12
N VAL A 131 31.84 -15.48 26.54
CA VAL A 131 33.19 -16.07 26.55
C VAL A 131 33.80 -16.08 27.96
N VAL A 132 33.46 -15.12 28.84
CA VAL A 132 33.97 -15.04 30.22
C VAL A 132 32.92 -15.37 31.29
N ASP A 133 31.64 -15.47 30.91
CA ASP A 133 30.58 -15.97 31.79
C ASP A 133 30.88 -17.40 32.27
N GLY A 134 30.62 -17.67 33.54
CA GLY A 134 31.02 -18.92 34.20
C GLY A 134 32.54 -19.13 34.42
N SER A 135 33.38 -18.13 34.13
CA SER A 135 34.83 -18.13 34.47
C SER A 135 35.13 -17.20 35.65
N PRO A 136 36.31 -17.29 36.30
CA PRO A 136 36.68 -16.36 37.39
C PRO A 136 36.66 -14.88 36.99
N ALA A 137 36.88 -14.56 35.70
CA ALA A 137 36.86 -13.18 35.21
C ALA A 137 35.45 -12.53 35.25
N ILE A 138 34.36 -13.30 35.36
CA ILE A 138 33.00 -12.70 35.52
C ILE A 138 32.88 -11.88 36.81
N VAL A 139 33.69 -12.20 37.84
CA VAL A 139 33.74 -11.44 39.09
C VAL A 139 34.21 -10.02 38.85
N VAL A 140 35.20 -9.81 37.98
CA VAL A 140 35.68 -8.46 37.60
C VAL A 140 34.56 -7.65 36.96
N VAL A 141 33.77 -8.25 36.06
CA VAL A 141 32.64 -7.57 35.41
C VAL A 141 31.52 -7.28 36.41
N ALA A 142 31.19 -8.22 37.30
CA ALA A 142 30.21 -8.03 38.36
C ALA A 142 30.63 -6.93 39.35
N GLU A 143 31.92 -6.84 39.66
CA GLU A 143 32.48 -5.86 40.57
C GLU A 143 32.53 -4.47 39.92
N LEU A 144 32.95 -4.35 38.66
CA LEU A 144 32.82 -3.12 37.87
C LEU A 144 31.35 -2.63 37.85
N CYS A 145 30.38 -3.50 37.60
CA CYS A 145 28.94 -3.16 37.69
C CYS A 145 28.52 -2.54 39.05
N THR A 146 29.28 -2.77 40.12
CA THR A 146 29.05 -2.17 41.45
C THR A 146 29.93 -0.95 41.74
N GLN A 147 31.15 -0.88 41.18
CA GLN A 147 32.14 0.18 41.46
C GLN A 147 32.25 1.30 40.40
N LEU A 148 31.65 1.17 39.21
CA LEU A 148 31.69 2.19 38.14
C LEU A 148 31.39 3.62 38.65
N PRO A 149 32.23 4.63 38.35
CA PRO A 149 32.01 6.01 38.77
C PRO A 149 30.85 6.67 37.99
N ALA A 150 30.44 7.87 38.40
CA ALA A 150 29.22 8.52 37.92
C ALA A 150 29.21 8.87 36.41
N ASN A 151 30.39 8.97 35.77
CA ASN A 151 30.54 9.19 34.34
C ASN A 151 30.73 7.87 33.54
N ALA A 152 30.50 6.71 34.14
CA ALA A 152 30.87 5.42 33.56
C ALA A 152 29.69 4.48 33.39
N HIS A 153 29.63 3.87 32.20
CA HIS A 153 28.54 3.04 31.73
C HIS A 153 29.10 1.75 31.14
N LEU A 154 28.40 0.63 31.35
CA LEU A 154 28.82 -0.67 30.84
C LEU A 154 27.80 -1.20 29.85
N VAL A 155 28.25 -1.54 28.64
CA VAL A 155 27.40 -2.09 27.57
C VAL A 155 27.86 -3.50 27.26
N LEU A 156 26.97 -4.48 27.41
CA LEU A 156 27.31 -5.90 27.38
C LEU A 156 26.61 -6.63 26.24
N GLY A 157 27.37 -7.21 25.31
CA GLY A 157 26.87 -8.17 24.32
C GLY A 157 26.98 -9.60 24.85
N THR A 158 25.85 -10.30 25.05
CA THR A 158 25.83 -11.66 25.63
C THR A 158 24.81 -12.59 24.96
N ARG A 159 25.03 -13.90 25.09
CA ARG A 159 24.09 -14.96 24.65
C ARG A 159 23.20 -15.46 25.79
N THR A 160 23.76 -15.59 26.98
CA THR A 160 23.09 -16.05 28.21
C THR A 160 22.82 -14.87 29.14
N THR A 161 21.99 -15.09 30.17
CA THR A 161 21.89 -14.13 31.29
C THR A 161 23.14 -14.29 32.16
N PRO A 162 24.08 -13.33 32.19
CA PRO A 162 25.36 -13.52 32.85
C PRO A 162 25.24 -13.44 34.38
N ALA A 163 26.21 -14.03 35.09
CA ALA A 163 26.24 -14.10 36.56
C ALA A 163 26.62 -12.77 37.26
N ILE A 164 25.94 -11.67 36.89
CA ILE A 164 26.14 -10.30 37.41
C ILE A 164 24.80 -9.75 37.97
N PRO A 165 24.78 -8.68 38.78
CA PRO A 165 23.58 -8.25 39.52
C PRO A 165 22.53 -7.49 38.68
N ILE A 166 22.20 -7.98 37.48
CA ILE A 166 21.29 -7.34 36.51
C ILE A 166 19.94 -6.98 37.14
N ARG A 167 19.23 -7.95 37.73
CA ARG A 167 17.89 -7.74 38.29
C ARG A 167 17.86 -6.67 39.41
N LEU A 168 18.95 -6.55 40.18
CA LEU A 168 19.08 -5.53 41.22
C LEU A 168 19.24 -4.13 40.61
N LEU A 169 19.98 -4.00 39.50
CA LEU A 169 20.13 -2.74 38.77
C LEU A 169 18.84 -2.36 38.02
N GLN A 170 18.15 -3.32 37.40
CA GLN A 170 16.82 -3.11 36.79
C GLN A 170 15.80 -2.61 37.83
N ALA A 171 15.72 -3.25 39.00
CA ALA A 171 14.83 -2.82 40.08
C ALA A 171 15.13 -1.42 40.64
N ARG A 172 16.29 -0.83 40.29
CA ARG A 172 16.70 0.54 40.62
C ARG A 172 16.58 1.51 39.44
N GLY A 173 16.09 1.07 38.27
CA GLY A 173 16.07 1.86 37.03
C GLY A 173 17.46 2.08 36.40
N GLN A 174 18.48 1.37 36.88
CA GLN A 174 19.88 1.57 36.49
C GLN A 174 20.34 0.67 35.33
N ALA A 175 19.46 -0.21 34.81
CA ALA A 175 19.79 -1.12 33.73
C ALA A 175 18.73 -1.18 32.62
N LEU A 176 19.19 -1.06 31.37
CA LEU A 176 18.44 -1.32 30.15
C LEU A 176 18.79 -2.73 29.64
N ILE A 177 17.78 -3.50 29.22
CA ILE A 177 17.98 -4.80 28.55
C ILE A 177 17.24 -4.76 27.22
N LEU A 178 17.93 -5.19 26.17
CA LEU A 178 17.35 -5.53 24.87
C LEU A 178 17.54 -7.04 24.68
N ASP A 179 16.47 -7.78 24.43
CA ASP A 179 16.52 -9.23 24.27
C ASP A 179 16.22 -9.74 22.85
N GLU A 180 15.96 -11.04 22.69
CA GLU A 180 15.73 -11.65 21.37
C GLU A 180 14.50 -11.11 20.67
N SER A 181 13.46 -10.73 21.43
CA SER A 181 12.24 -10.14 20.88
C SER A 181 12.50 -8.72 20.34
N ASP A 182 13.26 -7.91 21.09
CA ASP A 182 13.72 -6.59 20.64
C ASP A 182 14.66 -6.72 19.43
N LEU A 183 15.58 -7.69 19.45
CA LEU A 183 16.63 -7.84 18.46
C LEU A 183 16.20 -8.61 17.19
N ALA A 184 15.02 -9.23 17.16
CA ALA A 184 14.40 -9.73 15.93
C ALA A 184 14.04 -8.57 14.98
N PHE A 185 14.11 -8.79 13.66
CA PHE A 185 13.62 -7.84 12.66
C PHE A 185 12.10 -7.73 12.72
N ASP A 186 11.59 -6.49 12.72
CA ASP A 186 10.17 -6.19 12.47
C ASP A 186 9.84 -6.18 10.96
N ASP A 187 8.55 -6.14 10.61
CA ASP A 187 8.06 -6.14 9.22
C ASP A 187 8.72 -5.05 8.34
N GLY A 188 9.00 -3.88 8.92
CA GLY A 188 9.66 -2.77 8.24
C GLY A 188 11.13 -3.07 7.98
N GLU A 189 11.84 -3.56 8.99
CA GLU A 189 13.23 -4.00 8.91
C GLU A 189 13.42 -5.17 7.92
N GLN A 190 12.49 -6.15 7.91
CA GLN A 190 12.45 -7.26 6.94
C GLN A 190 12.23 -6.76 5.50
N THR A 191 11.27 -5.85 5.30
CA THR A 191 10.97 -5.26 3.99
C THR A 191 12.16 -4.46 3.46
N GLU A 192 12.81 -3.69 4.33
CA GLU A 192 14.03 -2.97 3.98
C GLU A 192 15.20 -3.90 3.67
N PHE A 193 15.41 -4.97 4.45
CA PHE A 193 16.43 -5.99 4.20
C PHE A 193 16.27 -6.64 2.82
N ALA A 194 15.05 -7.09 2.50
CA ALA A 194 14.73 -7.71 1.21
C ALA A 194 14.98 -6.75 0.03
N ARG A 195 14.55 -5.48 0.18
CA ARG A 195 14.78 -4.40 -0.80
C ARG A 195 16.27 -4.15 -1.03
N MET A 196 17.07 -4.04 0.03
CA MET A 196 18.52 -3.78 -0.06
C MET A 196 19.32 -4.94 -0.65
N ARG A 197 18.85 -6.18 -0.49
CA ARG A 197 19.54 -7.39 -0.96
C ARG A 197 19.03 -7.96 -2.28
N HIS A 198 18.06 -7.29 -2.93
CA HIS A 198 17.43 -7.73 -4.19
C HIS A 198 16.92 -9.19 -4.14
N VAL A 199 16.42 -9.62 -2.98
CA VAL A 199 15.98 -11.02 -2.81
C VAL A 199 14.65 -11.23 -3.53
N VAL A 200 14.67 -12.03 -4.60
CA VAL A 200 13.46 -12.46 -5.31
C VAL A 200 12.84 -13.62 -4.53
N MET A 201 11.95 -13.30 -3.60
CA MET A 201 11.19 -14.30 -2.84
C MET A 201 10.20 -15.03 -3.76
N ALA A 202 10.07 -16.34 -3.57
CA ALA A 202 8.97 -17.10 -4.18
C ALA A 202 7.63 -16.67 -3.57
N ALA A 203 6.53 -16.81 -4.32
CA ALA A 203 5.20 -16.41 -3.85
C ALA A 203 4.82 -17.18 -2.56
N GLY A 204 4.66 -16.43 -1.45
CA GLY A 204 4.31 -16.97 -0.13
C GLY A 204 5.49 -17.28 0.81
N ALA A 205 6.73 -17.13 0.35
CA ALA A 205 7.92 -17.24 1.20
C ALA A 205 8.24 -15.90 1.88
N GLU A 206 8.50 -15.92 3.18
CA GLU A 206 8.77 -14.72 3.99
C GLU A 206 10.22 -14.69 4.49
N MET A 207 10.70 -13.50 4.85
CA MET A 207 12.08 -13.31 5.30
C MET A 207 12.18 -13.60 6.80
N PRO A 208 13.08 -14.47 7.28
CA PRO A 208 13.28 -14.71 8.70
C PRO A 208 13.43 -13.41 9.51
N SER A 209 12.70 -13.30 10.62
CA SER A 209 12.91 -12.23 11.61
C SER A 209 14.27 -12.33 12.31
N TRP A 210 14.87 -13.53 12.38
CA TRP A 210 16.22 -13.73 12.95
C TRP A 210 17.30 -13.27 11.94
N PRO A 211 18.08 -12.19 12.21
CA PRO A 211 18.96 -11.59 11.21
C PRO A 211 19.99 -12.53 10.58
N ALA A 212 20.58 -13.46 11.34
CA ALA A 212 21.51 -14.44 10.77
C ALA A 212 20.85 -15.46 9.84
N LEU A 213 19.59 -15.84 10.08
CA LEU A 213 18.87 -16.70 9.15
C LEU A 213 18.42 -15.94 7.91
N ALA A 214 18.02 -14.67 8.04
CA ALA A 214 17.78 -13.81 6.88
C ALA A 214 19.05 -13.70 5.99
N VAL A 215 20.22 -13.52 6.62
CA VAL A 215 21.51 -13.50 5.93
C VAL A 215 21.84 -14.88 5.33
N LEU A 216 21.79 -15.98 6.09
CA LEU A 216 22.13 -17.33 5.62
C LEU A 216 21.21 -17.78 4.48
N MET A 217 19.91 -17.54 4.59
CA MET A 217 18.94 -17.83 3.52
C MET A 217 19.24 -17.01 2.25
N SER A 218 19.66 -15.75 2.40
CA SER A 218 20.06 -14.90 1.26
C SER A 218 21.43 -15.22 0.65
N THR A 219 22.29 -16.00 1.32
CA THR A 219 23.70 -16.19 0.92
C THR A 219 24.13 -17.64 0.66
N VAL A 220 23.62 -18.61 1.44
CA VAL A 220 24.02 -20.03 1.39
C VAL A 220 22.83 -20.94 1.03
N GLY A 221 21.61 -20.52 1.39
CA GLY A 221 20.37 -21.21 1.02
C GLY A 221 19.83 -22.15 2.10
N TYR A 222 18.84 -22.95 1.69
CA TYR A 222 17.87 -23.55 2.59
C TYR A 222 18.41 -24.71 3.47
N SER A 223 19.24 -25.59 2.92
CA SER A 223 19.72 -26.80 3.64
C SER A 223 20.60 -26.48 4.84
N ALA A 224 21.60 -25.61 4.67
CA ALA A 224 22.48 -25.15 5.76
C ALA A 224 21.72 -24.43 6.89
N SER A 225 20.53 -23.89 6.59
CA SER A 225 19.66 -23.25 7.58
C SER A 225 18.93 -24.27 8.47
N ILE A 226 18.74 -25.52 8.02
CA ILE A 226 18.16 -26.62 8.84
C ILE A 226 19.17 -27.10 9.87
N GLU A 227 20.41 -27.37 9.46
CA GLU A 227 21.48 -27.83 10.35
C GLU A 227 21.74 -26.79 11.46
N PHE A 228 21.80 -25.50 11.10
CA PHE A 228 21.92 -24.42 12.07
C PHE A 228 20.72 -24.34 13.03
N LEU A 229 19.48 -24.49 12.55
CA LEU A 229 18.29 -24.51 13.42
C LEU A 229 18.33 -25.68 14.41
N TRP A 230 18.80 -26.85 13.98
CA TRP A 230 18.93 -28.02 14.84
C TRP A 230 19.94 -27.78 15.96
N ASP A 231 21.16 -27.38 15.60
CA ASP A 231 22.28 -27.22 16.56
C ASP A 231 22.13 -25.98 17.46
N ALA A 232 21.57 -24.88 16.95
CA ALA A 232 21.44 -23.63 17.71
C ALA A 232 20.18 -23.56 18.59
N VAL A 233 19.13 -24.35 18.29
CA VAL A 233 17.80 -24.22 18.94
C VAL A 233 17.31 -25.56 19.49
N LEU A 234 17.07 -26.55 18.63
CA LEU A 234 16.35 -27.78 19.00
C LEU A 234 17.07 -28.64 20.05
N GLN A 235 18.40 -28.65 20.05
CA GLN A 235 19.19 -29.34 21.08
C GLN A 235 18.98 -28.77 22.49
N SER A 236 18.57 -27.50 22.63
CA SER A 236 18.41 -26.82 23.92
C SER A 236 17.06 -27.04 24.61
N LEU A 237 16.05 -27.51 23.86
CA LEU A 237 14.68 -27.68 24.37
C LEU A 237 14.51 -29.03 25.07
N ASP A 238 13.66 -29.09 26.09
CA ASP A 238 13.26 -30.32 26.76
C ASP A 238 12.44 -31.26 25.84
N SER A 239 12.27 -32.51 26.26
CA SER A 239 11.58 -33.53 25.46
C SER A 239 10.07 -33.31 25.31
N GLU A 240 9.41 -32.74 26.31
CA GLU A 240 7.95 -32.56 26.31
C GLU A 240 7.56 -31.43 25.36
N ARG A 241 8.24 -30.28 25.47
CA ARG A 241 8.12 -29.14 24.56
C ARG A 241 8.48 -29.55 23.13
N ARG A 242 9.50 -30.40 22.93
CA ARG A 242 9.88 -30.89 21.59
C ARG A 242 8.81 -31.77 20.95
N THR A 243 8.17 -32.67 21.71
CA THR A 243 7.04 -33.48 21.23
C THR A 243 5.84 -32.60 20.88
N ALA A 244 5.49 -31.65 21.74
CA ALA A 244 4.41 -30.69 21.48
C ALA A 244 4.63 -29.89 20.17
N LEU A 245 5.85 -29.39 19.95
CA LEU A 245 6.24 -28.72 18.69
C LEU A 245 6.12 -29.64 17.48
N ALA A 246 6.54 -30.90 17.59
CA ALA A 246 6.52 -31.85 16.47
C ALA A 246 5.11 -32.31 16.07
N LEU A 247 4.14 -32.32 16.99
CA LEU A 247 2.71 -32.50 16.65
C LEU A 247 2.17 -31.29 15.88
N LEU A 248 2.54 -30.07 16.29
CA LEU A 248 1.97 -28.83 15.77
C LEU A 248 2.62 -28.29 14.49
N VAL A 249 3.89 -28.63 14.23
CA VAL A 249 4.64 -28.13 13.06
C VAL A 249 3.99 -28.51 11.72
N ARG A 250 3.20 -29.59 11.69
CA ARG A 250 2.53 -30.09 10.46
C ARG A 250 1.34 -29.22 10.02
N PHE A 251 0.79 -28.39 10.91
CA PHE A 251 -0.25 -27.42 10.56
C PHE A 251 0.29 -26.17 9.85
N GLY A 252 1.59 -25.88 10.00
CA GLY A 252 2.27 -24.69 9.46
C GLY A 252 1.91 -23.38 10.17
N ARG A 253 0.63 -23.18 10.50
CA ARG A 253 0.11 -22.11 11.37
C ARG A 253 -0.73 -22.72 12.49
N VAL A 254 -0.66 -22.15 13.68
CA VAL A 254 -1.40 -22.57 14.88
C VAL A 254 -1.70 -21.37 15.77
N ASP A 255 -2.83 -21.40 16.45
CA ASP A 255 -3.21 -20.45 17.48
C ASP A 255 -3.62 -21.18 18.76
N ASP A 256 -4.05 -20.43 19.78
CA ASP A 256 -4.45 -21.02 21.07
C ASP A 256 -5.59 -22.05 20.93
N GLU A 257 -6.54 -21.92 19.99
CA GLU A 257 -7.63 -22.89 19.83
C GLU A 257 -7.13 -24.19 19.20
N VAL A 258 -6.30 -24.13 18.15
CA VAL A 258 -5.68 -25.32 17.56
C VAL A 258 -4.73 -26.00 18.55
N VAL A 259 -3.94 -25.23 19.30
CA VAL A 259 -3.03 -25.77 20.33
C VAL A 259 -3.81 -26.45 21.46
N GLN A 260 -4.86 -25.83 21.98
CA GLN A 260 -5.66 -26.41 23.06
C GLN A 260 -6.48 -27.63 22.59
N ALA A 261 -6.93 -27.65 21.33
CA ALA A 261 -7.62 -28.81 20.77
C ALA A 261 -6.70 -30.02 20.61
N VAL A 262 -5.42 -29.80 20.23
CA VAL A 262 -4.45 -30.89 19.97
C VAL A 262 -3.69 -31.32 21.23
N LEU A 263 -3.29 -30.39 22.11
CA LEU A 263 -2.46 -30.66 23.29
C LEU A 263 -3.20 -30.54 24.64
N GLY A 264 -4.47 -30.10 24.62
CA GLY A 264 -5.26 -29.84 25.80
C GLY A 264 -5.01 -28.46 26.42
N THR A 265 -5.90 -28.06 27.35
CA THR A 265 -5.97 -26.71 27.95
C THR A 265 -4.80 -26.34 28.87
N ALA A 266 -3.84 -27.24 29.09
CA ALA A 266 -2.62 -26.95 29.83
C ALA A 266 -1.60 -26.15 29.01
N TRP A 267 -1.74 -26.15 27.68
CA TRP A 267 -0.84 -25.44 26.75
C TRP A 267 -1.54 -24.22 26.12
N SER A 268 -0.75 -23.17 25.90
CA SER A 268 -1.08 -22.07 24.98
C SER A 268 -0.01 -22.00 23.90
N ALA A 269 -0.37 -21.47 22.72
CA ALA A 269 0.55 -21.24 21.63
C ALA A 269 1.69 -20.30 22.08
N HIS A 270 1.35 -19.27 22.88
CA HIS A 270 2.35 -18.40 23.49
C HIS A 270 3.35 -19.18 24.37
N ALA A 271 2.87 -19.95 25.37
CA ALA A 271 3.76 -20.69 26.27
C ALA A 271 4.63 -21.73 25.53
N LEU A 272 4.13 -22.29 24.43
CA LEU A 272 4.85 -23.26 23.62
C LEU A 272 5.89 -22.62 22.69
N LEU A 273 5.58 -21.48 22.08
CA LEU A 273 6.32 -20.91 20.95
C LEU A 273 7.12 -19.65 21.31
N ASP A 274 6.87 -19.03 22.46
CA ASP A 274 7.61 -17.84 22.89
C ASP A 274 9.11 -18.12 23.05
N GLY A 275 9.92 -17.14 22.63
CA GLY A 275 11.37 -17.24 22.53
C GLY A 275 11.91 -18.20 21.45
N LEU A 276 11.07 -18.82 20.62
CA LEU A 276 11.54 -19.67 19.51
C LEU A 276 11.73 -18.84 18.24
N PRO A 277 12.92 -18.90 17.60
CA PRO A 277 13.14 -18.22 16.33
C PRO A 277 12.39 -18.90 15.18
N LEU A 278 12.22 -18.19 14.07
CA LEU A 278 11.44 -18.65 12.91
C LEU A 278 9.97 -18.98 13.22
N ILE A 279 9.43 -18.40 14.30
CA ILE A 279 7.99 -18.32 14.55
C ILE A 279 7.55 -16.89 14.24
N GLU A 280 6.75 -16.70 13.20
CA GLU A 280 6.03 -15.42 13.00
C GLU A 280 4.86 -15.39 13.97
N THR A 281 4.64 -14.27 14.66
CA THR A 281 3.50 -14.11 15.60
C THR A 281 2.69 -12.89 15.20
N ARG A 282 1.39 -13.06 14.97
CA ARG A 282 0.49 -11.96 14.59
C ARG A 282 -0.92 -12.20 15.11
N ASP A 283 -1.42 -11.25 15.90
CA ASP A 283 -2.80 -11.22 16.40
C ASP A 283 -3.27 -12.52 17.11
N GLY A 284 -2.32 -13.32 17.63
CA GLY A 284 -2.56 -14.62 18.27
C GLY A 284 -2.38 -15.86 17.38
N ASP A 285 -2.19 -15.69 16.07
CA ASP A 285 -1.76 -16.76 15.14
C ASP A 285 -0.22 -16.84 15.11
N TYR A 286 0.31 -18.05 15.10
CA TYR A 286 1.73 -18.36 15.11
C TYR A 286 2.08 -19.25 13.91
N ARG A 287 3.02 -18.83 13.07
CA ARG A 287 3.47 -19.61 11.92
C ARG A 287 4.86 -20.20 12.14
N PHE A 288 4.96 -21.51 11.95
CA PHE A 288 6.24 -22.19 11.77
C PHE A 288 6.79 -21.91 10.37
N HIS A 289 8.02 -21.42 10.29
CA HIS A 289 8.78 -21.48 9.03
C HIS A 289 9.03 -22.94 8.63
N ASP A 290 9.04 -23.25 7.33
CA ASP A 290 9.16 -24.63 6.80
C ASP A 290 10.41 -25.40 7.29
N LEU A 291 11.44 -24.68 7.76
CA LEU A 291 12.65 -25.26 8.35
C LEU A 291 12.34 -26.07 9.63
N TRP A 292 11.36 -25.63 10.44
CA TRP A 292 10.89 -26.40 11.60
C TRP A 292 10.30 -27.74 11.18
N ARG A 293 9.50 -27.75 10.10
CA ARG A 293 8.85 -28.97 9.58
C ARG A 293 9.89 -29.95 9.06
N ALA A 294 10.91 -29.47 8.36
CA ALA A 294 12.01 -30.29 7.88
C ALA A 294 12.85 -30.86 9.04
N ALA A 295 13.07 -30.08 10.10
CA ALA A 295 13.84 -30.50 11.27
C ALA A 295 13.10 -31.55 12.14
N LEU A 296 11.78 -31.41 12.33
CA LEU A 296 10.99 -32.26 13.22
C LEU A 296 10.26 -33.43 12.54
N ALA A 297 10.39 -33.58 11.21
CA ALA A 297 9.60 -34.52 10.39
C ALA A 297 9.51 -35.95 10.94
N ASP A 298 10.63 -36.47 11.45
CA ASP A 298 10.84 -37.88 11.84
C ASP A 298 10.85 -38.09 13.37
N SER A 299 10.36 -37.12 14.16
CA SER A 299 10.50 -37.13 15.62
C SER A 299 9.34 -37.76 16.43
N ILE A 300 8.24 -38.15 15.77
CA ILE A 300 7.00 -38.67 16.38
C ILE A 300 6.40 -39.83 15.57
N ASP A 301 5.69 -40.74 16.23
CA ASP A 301 5.03 -41.88 15.57
C ASP A 301 3.89 -41.48 14.62
N ALA A 302 3.64 -42.31 13.62
CA ALA A 302 2.64 -42.10 12.59
C ALA A 302 1.17 -42.21 13.06
N SER A 303 0.89 -42.68 14.27
CA SER A 303 -0.45 -42.64 14.86
C SER A 303 -0.75 -41.29 15.51
N GLU A 304 0.13 -40.82 16.39
CA GLU A 304 -0.07 -39.63 17.22
C GLU A 304 -0.29 -38.34 16.39
N TRP A 305 0.47 -38.14 15.31
CA TRP A 305 0.25 -36.96 14.46
C TRP A 305 -1.00 -37.05 13.56
N ARG A 306 -1.56 -38.25 13.32
CA ARG A 306 -2.83 -38.38 12.56
C ARG A 306 -4.01 -37.88 13.37
N ASP A 307 -4.11 -38.32 14.63
CA ASP A 307 -5.20 -37.95 15.52
C ASP A 307 -5.17 -36.43 15.77
N ALA A 308 -3.98 -35.88 16.04
CA ALA A 308 -3.75 -34.43 16.12
C ALA A 308 -4.29 -33.67 14.89
N LEU A 309 -3.90 -34.09 13.67
CA LEU A 309 -4.35 -33.45 12.43
C LEU A 309 -5.88 -33.52 12.22
N ILE A 310 -6.54 -34.62 12.62
CA ILE A 310 -8.00 -34.72 12.51
C ILE A 310 -8.67 -33.73 13.47
N THR A 311 -8.26 -33.70 14.73
CA THR A 311 -8.81 -32.78 15.73
C THR A 311 -8.59 -31.31 15.36
N GLY A 312 -7.37 -30.94 14.93
CA GLY A 312 -7.10 -29.58 14.46
C GLY A 312 -7.83 -29.23 13.15
N ALA A 313 -8.08 -30.20 12.27
CA ALA A 313 -8.87 -29.97 11.05
C ALA A 313 -10.33 -29.60 11.37
N GLU A 314 -10.95 -30.23 12.37
CA GLU A 314 -12.34 -29.95 12.76
C GLU A 314 -12.50 -28.50 13.26
N VAL A 315 -11.53 -27.99 14.04
CA VAL A 315 -11.46 -26.57 14.47
C VAL A 315 -11.33 -25.63 13.26
N LEU A 316 -10.39 -25.91 12.35
CA LEU A 316 -10.16 -25.09 11.16
C LEU A 316 -11.38 -25.06 10.23
N ILE A 317 -12.08 -26.18 10.06
CA ILE A 317 -13.30 -26.27 9.25
C ILE A 317 -14.44 -25.46 9.89
N ALA A 318 -14.62 -25.54 11.21
CA ALA A 318 -15.65 -24.78 11.93
C ALA A 318 -15.49 -23.26 11.78
N ARG A 319 -14.25 -22.78 11.62
CA ARG A 319 -13.89 -21.37 11.36
C ARG A 319 -13.97 -20.96 9.89
N GLY A 320 -14.25 -21.89 8.98
CA GLY A 320 -14.31 -21.64 7.53
C GLY A 320 -12.95 -21.76 6.81
N GLU A 321 -11.89 -22.23 7.46
CA GLU A 321 -10.56 -22.42 6.87
C GLU A 321 -10.44 -23.73 6.08
N LEU A 322 -11.38 -23.95 5.17
CA LEU A 322 -11.65 -25.25 4.54
C LEU A 322 -10.42 -25.85 3.84
N SER A 323 -9.58 -25.04 3.18
CA SER A 323 -8.35 -25.51 2.53
C SER A 323 -7.29 -26.01 3.51
N ARG A 324 -7.16 -25.42 4.71
CA ARG A 324 -6.22 -25.90 5.73
C ARG A 324 -6.76 -27.19 6.36
N GLY A 325 -8.05 -27.22 6.71
CA GLY A 325 -8.72 -28.41 7.20
C GLY A 325 -8.61 -29.59 6.23
N ALA A 326 -8.88 -29.38 4.94
CA ALA A 326 -8.77 -30.40 3.90
C ALA A 326 -7.36 -31.01 3.80
N ARG A 327 -6.31 -30.19 3.82
CA ARG A 327 -4.91 -30.66 3.80
C ARG A 327 -4.55 -31.44 5.06
N CYS A 328 -5.08 -31.07 6.22
CA CYS A 328 -4.91 -31.82 7.47
C CYS A 328 -5.60 -33.19 7.40
N LEU A 329 -6.85 -33.24 6.93
CA LEU A 329 -7.59 -34.51 6.72
C LEU A 329 -6.90 -35.41 5.69
N GLN A 330 -6.40 -34.85 4.58
CA GLN A 330 -5.63 -35.61 3.58
C GLN A 330 -4.36 -36.21 4.19
N ALA A 331 -3.58 -35.40 4.91
CA ALA A 331 -2.35 -35.86 5.54
C ALA A 331 -2.62 -36.95 6.60
N ALA A 332 -3.73 -36.84 7.34
CA ALA A 332 -4.17 -37.89 8.27
C ALA A 332 -4.63 -39.18 7.57
N GLY A 333 -5.18 -39.07 6.35
CA GLY A 333 -5.84 -40.17 5.62
C GLY A 333 -7.32 -40.34 5.96
N ALA A 334 -7.99 -39.25 6.35
CA ALA A 334 -9.38 -39.24 6.81
C ALA A 334 -10.39 -39.05 5.65
N ASP A 335 -10.43 -40.02 4.73
CA ASP A 335 -11.19 -39.97 3.47
C ASP A 335 -12.68 -39.61 3.63
N ASP A 336 -13.40 -40.24 4.57
CA ASP A 336 -14.84 -40.00 4.78
C ASP A 336 -15.14 -38.56 5.20
N ARG A 337 -14.32 -38.00 6.11
CA ARG A 337 -14.44 -36.60 6.57
C ARG A 337 -14.20 -35.62 5.43
N LEU A 338 -13.24 -35.95 4.57
CA LEU A 338 -12.89 -35.12 3.42
C LEU A 338 -13.98 -35.15 2.34
N ILE A 339 -14.64 -36.29 2.12
CA ILE A 339 -15.82 -36.40 1.25
C ILE A 339 -17.01 -35.59 1.81
N GLN A 340 -17.23 -35.62 3.13
CA GLN A 340 -18.26 -34.79 3.78
C GLN A 340 -17.97 -33.28 3.62
N LEU A 341 -16.73 -32.86 3.86
CA LEU A 341 -16.28 -31.47 3.65
C LEU A 341 -16.49 -31.01 2.20
N ALA A 342 -16.13 -31.86 1.23
CA ALA A 342 -16.32 -31.60 -0.19
C ALA A 342 -17.80 -31.41 -0.58
N ARG A 343 -18.72 -32.21 -0.02
CA ARG A 343 -20.17 -32.05 -0.23
C ARG A 343 -20.70 -30.74 0.37
N ALA A 344 -20.34 -30.45 1.62
CA ALA A 344 -20.76 -29.24 2.32
C ALA A 344 -20.25 -27.96 1.64
N PHE A 345 -19.04 -28.00 1.08
CA PHE A 345 -18.53 -26.93 0.23
C PHE A 345 -19.38 -26.78 -1.05
N GLY A 346 -19.62 -27.89 -1.77
CA GLY A 346 -20.34 -27.88 -3.05
C GLY A 346 -21.79 -27.37 -2.98
N SER A 347 -22.47 -27.55 -1.86
CA SER A 347 -23.86 -27.08 -1.67
C SER A 347 -23.99 -25.58 -1.38
N ALA A 348 -22.91 -24.89 -0.96
CA ALA A 348 -22.94 -23.46 -0.61
C ALA A 348 -23.41 -22.57 -1.77
N PRO A 349 -24.09 -21.42 -1.53
CA PRO A 349 -24.53 -20.54 -2.61
C PRO A 349 -23.36 -20.03 -3.48
N ILE A 350 -23.54 -20.04 -4.81
CA ILE A 350 -22.51 -19.59 -5.78
C ILE A 350 -22.04 -18.16 -5.48
N THR A 351 -22.96 -17.26 -5.12
CA THR A 351 -22.64 -15.85 -4.81
C THR A 351 -21.94 -15.68 -3.46
N ALA A 352 -22.04 -16.66 -2.56
CA ALA A 352 -21.61 -16.52 -1.16
C ALA A 352 -20.20 -17.09 -0.88
N GLY A 353 -19.83 -18.26 -1.43
CA GLY A 353 -18.65 -18.99 -0.88
C GLY A 353 -17.85 -19.96 -1.76
N LEU A 354 -18.20 -20.19 -3.02
CA LEU A 354 -17.49 -21.18 -3.86
C LEU A 354 -16.14 -20.65 -4.41
N SER A 355 -15.10 -20.57 -3.58
CA SER A 355 -13.75 -20.22 -4.06
C SER A 355 -13.15 -21.32 -4.93
N GLY A 356 -12.73 -20.99 -6.16
CA GLY A 356 -12.05 -21.93 -7.06
C GLY A 356 -10.78 -22.53 -6.44
N ALA A 357 -9.99 -21.71 -5.73
CA ALA A 357 -8.79 -22.17 -5.02
C ALA A 357 -9.11 -23.12 -3.83
N VAL A 358 -10.28 -22.99 -3.21
CA VAL A 358 -10.73 -23.96 -2.18
C VAL A 358 -11.17 -25.26 -2.85
N ALA A 359 -11.89 -25.18 -3.97
CA ALA A 359 -12.32 -26.33 -4.73
C ALA A 359 -11.13 -27.15 -5.27
N GLU A 360 -10.12 -26.48 -5.84
CA GLU A 360 -8.84 -27.05 -6.30
C GLU A 360 -8.19 -27.86 -5.18
N VAL A 361 -8.01 -27.24 -4.01
CA VAL A 361 -7.44 -27.92 -2.83
C VAL A 361 -8.29 -29.11 -2.38
N LEU A 362 -9.63 -29.01 -2.40
CA LEU A 362 -10.51 -30.13 -2.04
C LEU A 362 -10.35 -31.31 -3.02
N ILE A 363 -10.32 -31.04 -4.32
CA ILE A 363 -10.11 -32.06 -5.37
C ILE A 363 -8.74 -32.71 -5.22
N ASP A 364 -7.70 -31.91 -4.97
CA ASP A 364 -6.34 -32.38 -4.74
C ASP A 364 -6.17 -33.16 -3.44
N CYS A 365 -7.04 -32.90 -2.46
CA CYS A 365 -7.10 -33.68 -1.24
C CYS A 365 -7.83 -35.03 -1.46
N LEU A 366 -8.96 -35.03 -2.19
CA LEU A 366 -9.90 -36.17 -2.26
C LEU A 366 -9.23 -37.51 -2.67
N PRO A 367 -9.68 -38.65 -2.08
CA PRO A 367 -9.19 -39.96 -2.48
C PRO A 367 -9.56 -40.29 -3.93
N LEU A 368 -8.75 -41.12 -4.59
CA LEU A 368 -8.82 -41.35 -6.04
C LEU A 368 -10.22 -41.75 -6.55
N HIS A 369 -10.97 -42.54 -5.78
CA HIS A 369 -12.32 -42.97 -6.17
C HIS A 369 -13.31 -41.78 -6.18
N ALA A 370 -13.31 -40.93 -5.15
CA ALA A 370 -14.16 -39.74 -5.08
C ALA A 370 -13.70 -38.65 -6.06
N ARG A 371 -12.37 -38.49 -6.21
CA ARG A 371 -11.74 -37.55 -7.16
C ARG A 371 -12.10 -37.86 -8.61
N ASN A 372 -12.18 -39.14 -8.98
CA ASN A 372 -12.51 -39.58 -10.34
C ASN A 372 -14.01 -39.84 -10.56
N GLY A 373 -14.80 -39.99 -9.49
CA GLY A 373 -16.25 -40.15 -9.53
C GLY A 373 -17.03 -38.85 -9.67
N ALA A 374 -18.35 -38.92 -9.49
CA ALA A 374 -19.29 -37.82 -9.68
C ALA A 374 -18.95 -36.58 -8.83
N LEU A 375 -18.58 -36.76 -7.55
CA LEU A 375 -18.25 -35.64 -6.64
C LEU A 375 -17.00 -34.87 -7.09
N GLY A 376 -15.91 -35.56 -7.41
CA GLY A 376 -14.71 -34.91 -7.93
C GLY A 376 -14.93 -34.26 -9.30
N ARG A 377 -15.81 -34.81 -10.14
CA ARG A 377 -16.22 -34.15 -11.39
C ARG A 377 -17.05 -32.89 -11.10
N TYR A 378 -18.05 -32.97 -10.23
CA TYR A 378 -18.85 -31.81 -9.80
C TYR A 378 -17.98 -30.68 -9.25
N LEU A 379 -17.04 -31.01 -8.38
CA LEU A 379 -16.08 -30.04 -7.86
C LEU A 379 -15.26 -29.40 -8.98
N ARG A 380 -14.73 -30.16 -9.95
CA ARG A 380 -14.04 -29.59 -11.13
C ARG A 380 -14.95 -28.66 -11.95
N THR A 381 -16.22 -29.05 -12.13
CA THR A 381 -17.22 -28.24 -12.86
C THR A 381 -17.50 -26.89 -12.17
N ILE A 382 -17.37 -26.79 -10.85
CA ILE A 382 -17.51 -25.50 -10.11
C ILE A 382 -16.16 -24.80 -9.84
N GLU A 383 -15.06 -25.56 -9.72
CA GLU A 383 -13.67 -25.10 -9.51
C GLU A 383 -13.15 -24.34 -10.72
N THR A 384 -13.34 -24.89 -11.92
CA THR A 384 -12.75 -24.40 -13.19
C THR A 384 -13.15 -22.98 -13.54
N GLY A 385 -14.03 -22.37 -12.76
CA GLY A 385 -13.74 -21.01 -12.31
C GLY A 385 -13.97 -19.96 -13.38
N SER A 386 -14.63 -20.29 -14.47
CA SER A 386 -15.81 -19.53 -14.88
C SER A 386 -16.71 -20.37 -15.81
N PHE A 387 -18.00 -20.03 -15.84
CA PHE A 387 -18.89 -20.06 -17.00
C PHE A 387 -18.20 -19.42 -18.23
N GLN A 388 -17.20 -20.11 -18.79
CA GLN A 388 -16.37 -19.67 -19.93
C GLN A 388 -16.80 -20.29 -21.26
N SER A 389 -17.72 -21.26 -21.21
CA SER A 389 -18.20 -21.98 -22.38
C SER A 389 -19.54 -22.65 -22.10
N ASP A 390 -20.30 -22.94 -23.16
CA ASP A 390 -21.57 -23.67 -23.11
C ASP A 390 -21.44 -25.09 -22.52
N ARG A 391 -20.19 -25.57 -22.38
CA ARG A 391 -19.87 -26.91 -21.88
C ARG A 391 -20.25 -27.13 -20.41
N ILE A 392 -20.39 -26.08 -19.59
CA ILE A 392 -20.69 -26.28 -18.16
C ILE A 392 -22.06 -26.95 -17.93
N LEU A 393 -23.06 -26.67 -18.76
CA LEU A 393 -24.34 -27.39 -18.69
C LEU A 393 -24.15 -28.88 -18.99
N LEU A 394 -23.35 -29.21 -20.01
CA LEU A 394 -23.03 -30.61 -20.34
C LEU A 394 -22.27 -31.30 -19.21
N ASP A 395 -21.30 -30.63 -18.58
CA ASP A 395 -20.55 -31.20 -17.45
C ASP A 395 -21.41 -31.36 -16.19
N LEU A 396 -22.36 -30.45 -15.90
CA LEU A 396 -23.34 -30.60 -14.82
C LEU A 396 -24.33 -31.73 -15.12
N HIS A 397 -24.79 -31.84 -16.36
CA HIS A 397 -25.67 -32.91 -16.82
C HIS A 397 -24.96 -34.27 -16.74
N GLU A 398 -23.69 -34.36 -17.15
CA GLU A 398 -22.90 -35.58 -17.01
C GLU A 398 -22.64 -35.95 -15.53
N VAL A 399 -22.49 -34.97 -14.63
CA VAL A 399 -22.47 -35.23 -13.18
C VAL A 399 -23.82 -35.80 -12.72
N PHE A 400 -24.94 -35.23 -13.17
CA PHE A 400 -26.27 -35.76 -12.87
C PHE A 400 -26.40 -37.22 -13.33
N GLN A 401 -26.04 -37.54 -14.59
CA GLN A 401 -26.11 -38.91 -15.12
C GLN A 401 -25.20 -39.90 -14.36
N LEU A 402 -24.04 -39.45 -13.85
CA LEU A 402 -23.16 -40.27 -13.01
C LEU A 402 -23.67 -40.45 -11.58
N ALA A 403 -24.46 -39.50 -11.05
CA ALA A 403 -24.95 -39.51 -9.67
C ALA A 403 -26.37 -40.09 -9.53
N VAL A 404 -27.19 -40.09 -10.58
CA VAL A 404 -28.65 -40.32 -10.53
C VAL A 404 -29.08 -41.63 -9.83
N ASN A 405 -28.27 -42.69 -9.88
CA ASN A 405 -28.59 -43.99 -9.29
C ASN A 405 -27.91 -44.22 -7.92
N ASP A 406 -26.69 -43.72 -7.73
CA ASP A 406 -25.83 -44.05 -6.58
C ASP A 406 -25.75 -42.90 -5.54
N ASP A 407 -26.11 -41.68 -5.93
CA ASP A 407 -25.94 -40.44 -5.14
C ASP A 407 -27.04 -39.40 -5.49
N PRO A 408 -28.30 -39.64 -5.10
CA PRO A 408 -29.41 -38.75 -5.46
C PRO A 408 -29.32 -37.35 -4.84
N GLU A 409 -28.56 -37.18 -3.76
CA GLU A 409 -28.26 -35.87 -3.17
C GLU A 409 -27.37 -35.04 -4.11
N LEU A 410 -26.27 -35.61 -4.60
CA LEU A 410 -25.42 -34.92 -5.59
C LEU A 410 -26.14 -34.75 -6.93
N ALA A 411 -26.98 -35.71 -7.33
CA ALA A 411 -27.79 -35.60 -8.55
C ALA A 411 -28.75 -34.41 -8.50
N THR A 412 -29.47 -34.23 -7.38
CA THR A 412 -30.40 -33.09 -7.22
C THR A 412 -29.68 -31.76 -7.04
N LEU A 413 -28.49 -31.75 -6.44
CA LEU A 413 -27.61 -30.57 -6.41
C LEU A 413 -27.10 -30.21 -7.82
N ALA A 414 -26.75 -31.20 -8.66
CA ALA A 414 -26.34 -30.97 -10.04
C ALA A 414 -27.50 -30.38 -10.88
N LEU A 415 -28.70 -30.96 -10.82
CA LEU A 415 -29.91 -30.42 -11.47
C LEU A 415 -30.20 -28.98 -11.03
N TRP A 416 -30.04 -28.67 -9.74
CA TRP A 416 -30.20 -27.33 -9.21
C TRP A 416 -29.19 -26.34 -9.82
N ARG A 417 -27.90 -26.71 -9.89
CA ARG A 417 -26.88 -25.87 -10.56
C ARG A 417 -27.15 -25.69 -12.05
N GLU A 418 -27.50 -26.77 -12.75
CA GLU A 418 -27.80 -26.74 -14.19
C GLU A 418 -28.96 -25.78 -14.47
N THR A 419 -30.01 -25.86 -13.64
CA THR A 419 -31.17 -24.97 -13.70
C THR A 419 -30.84 -23.51 -13.35
N GLN A 420 -29.94 -23.27 -12.39
CA GLN A 420 -29.44 -21.92 -12.09
C GLN A 420 -28.75 -21.27 -13.30
N MET A 421 -28.10 -22.07 -14.15
CA MET A 421 -27.40 -21.61 -15.34
C MET A 421 -28.28 -21.50 -16.60
N LEU A 422 -29.44 -22.17 -16.67
CA LEU A 422 -30.33 -22.12 -17.85
C LEU A 422 -30.71 -20.69 -18.26
N GLY A 423 -30.92 -19.78 -17.31
CA GLY A 423 -31.25 -18.38 -17.56
C GLY A 423 -30.12 -17.56 -18.19
N ASP A 424 -28.91 -18.12 -18.27
CA ASP A 424 -27.70 -17.45 -18.78
C ASP A 424 -27.35 -17.83 -20.23
N VAL A 425 -28.20 -18.64 -20.87
CA VAL A 425 -27.93 -19.27 -22.18
C VAL A 425 -28.88 -18.78 -23.27
N SER A 426 -28.42 -18.81 -24.53
CA SER A 426 -29.21 -18.41 -25.70
C SER A 426 -30.55 -19.17 -25.81
N PRO A 427 -31.65 -18.52 -26.26
CA PRO A 427 -32.95 -19.16 -26.52
C PRO A 427 -32.89 -20.39 -27.45
N ALA A 428 -31.85 -20.51 -28.27
CA ALA A 428 -31.62 -21.69 -29.10
C ALA A 428 -31.25 -22.94 -28.27
N VAL A 429 -30.55 -22.78 -27.14
CA VAL A 429 -30.20 -23.89 -26.23
C VAL A 429 -31.38 -24.27 -25.35
N LEU A 430 -32.19 -23.29 -24.92
CA LEU A 430 -33.47 -23.50 -24.23
C LEU A 430 -34.48 -24.31 -25.06
N SER A 431 -34.27 -24.43 -26.37
CA SER A 431 -35.10 -25.21 -27.31
C SER A 431 -34.49 -26.57 -27.68
N SER A 432 -33.50 -27.06 -26.92
CA SER A 432 -32.80 -28.32 -27.21
C SER A 432 -33.37 -29.51 -26.43
N PRO A 433 -33.32 -30.76 -26.96
CA PRO A 433 -33.83 -31.94 -26.27
C PRO A 433 -33.22 -32.18 -24.88
N ALA A 434 -31.99 -31.71 -24.64
CA ALA A 434 -31.33 -31.81 -23.34
C ALA A 434 -32.05 -30.99 -22.26
N VAL A 435 -32.72 -29.89 -22.63
CA VAL A 435 -33.54 -29.09 -21.70
C VAL A 435 -34.86 -29.79 -21.40
N ASP A 436 -35.48 -30.47 -22.38
CA ASP A 436 -36.66 -31.30 -22.13
C ASP A 436 -36.34 -32.47 -21.17
N ASP A 437 -35.21 -33.16 -21.37
CA ASP A 437 -34.71 -34.23 -20.50
C ASP A 437 -34.40 -33.70 -19.08
N LEU A 438 -33.80 -32.52 -18.96
CA LEU A 438 -33.54 -31.82 -17.70
C LEU A 438 -34.85 -31.46 -16.97
N VAL A 439 -35.84 -30.90 -17.66
CA VAL A 439 -37.14 -30.57 -17.07
C VAL A 439 -37.85 -31.84 -16.59
N ALA A 440 -37.84 -32.91 -17.39
CA ALA A 440 -38.42 -34.20 -16.98
C ALA A 440 -37.71 -34.81 -15.75
N ALA A 441 -36.39 -34.69 -15.66
CA ALA A 441 -35.62 -35.11 -14.49
C ALA A 441 -35.96 -34.28 -13.25
N VAL A 442 -36.03 -32.95 -13.39
CA VAL A 442 -36.42 -32.01 -12.33
C VAL A 442 -37.84 -32.29 -11.83
N GLU A 443 -38.81 -32.51 -12.73
CA GLU A 443 -40.19 -32.85 -12.35
C GLU A 443 -40.28 -34.18 -11.62
N ARG A 444 -39.53 -35.20 -12.06
CA ARG A 444 -39.47 -36.51 -11.38
C ARG A 444 -38.93 -36.38 -9.96
N PHE A 445 -37.73 -35.80 -9.79
CA PHE A 445 -37.14 -35.64 -8.45
C PHE A 445 -37.96 -34.70 -7.54
N ALA A 446 -38.64 -33.69 -8.10
CA ALA A 446 -39.55 -32.83 -7.37
C ALA A 446 -40.78 -33.60 -6.86
N ALA A 447 -41.35 -34.50 -7.68
CA ALA A 447 -42.45 -35.38 -7.31
C ALA A 447 -42.03 -36.44 -6.26
N ASP A 448 -40.79 -36.94 -6.35
CA ASP A 448 -40.17 -37.83 -5.36
C ASP A 448 -39.83 -37.11 -4.03
N GLY A 449 -40.10 -35.80 -3.93
CA GLY A 449 -40.04 -35.04 -2.68
C GLY A 449 -38.72 -34.30 -2.42
N TRP A 450 -37.76 -34.33 -3.34
CA TRP A 450 -36.43 -33.71 -3.14
C TRP A 450 -36.51 -32.17 -3.12
N PRO A 451 -36.09 -31.48 -2.04
CA PRO A 451 -36.29 -30.04 -1.91
C PRO A 451 -35.59 -29.20 -2.98
N LEU A 452 -34.33 -29.52 -3.32
CA LEU A 452 -33.59 -28.80 -4.37
C LEU A 452 -34.20 -28.98 -5.77
N ALA A 453 -34.80 -30.14 -6.05
CA ALA A 453 -35.51 -30.36 -7.32
C ALA A 453 -36.82 -29.56 -7.40
N ARG A 454 -37.55 -29.38 -6.29
CA ARG A 454 -38.70 -28.45 -6.26
C ARG A 454 -38.28 -27.00 -6.52
N CYS A 455 -37.15 -26.58 -5.95
CA CYS A 455 -36.58 -25.24 -6.19
C CYS A 455 -36.19 -25.07 -7.66
N ALA A 456 -35.54 -26.08 -8.27
CA ALA A 456 -35.24 -26.10 -9.69
C ALA A 456 -36.52 -25.96 -10.54
N LEU A 457 -37.57 -26.74 -10.23
CA LEU A 457 -38.85 -26.66 -10.94
C LEU A 457 -39.49 -25.26 -10.84
N GLY A 458 -39.41 -24.62 -9.68
CA GLY A 458 -39.82 -23.22 -9.49
C GLY A 458 -39.01 -22.26 -10.35
N LEU A 459 -37.70 -22.44 -10.44
CA LEU A 459 -36.82 -21.60 -11.24
C LEU A 459 -37.06 -21.77 -12.75
N VAL A 460 -37.29 -22.99 -13.25
CA VAL A 460 -37.72 -23.24 -14.64
C VAL A 460 -39.02 -22.51 -14.95
N ARG A 461 -40.05 -22.69 -14.11
CA ARG A 461 -41.36 -22.06 -14.29
C ARG A 461 -41.29 -20.53 -14.24
N SER A 462 -40.42 -19.99 -13.38
CA SER A 462 -40.18 -18.55 -13.29
C SER A 462 -39.60 -17.97 -14.57
N HIS A 463 -38.58 -18.62 -15.16
CA HIS A 463 -38.02 -18.20 -16.45
C HIS A 463 -39.01 -18.37 -17.61
N ALA A 464 -39.79 -19.45 -17.65
CA ALA A 464 -40.81 -19.64 -18.69
C ALA A 464 -41.88 -18.52 -18.67
N ALA A 465 -42.31 -18.11 -17.48
CA ALA A 465 -43.26 -17.00 -17.32
C ALA A 465 -42.63 -15.63 -17.65
N GLU A 466 -41.36 -15.40 -17.31
CA GLU A 466 -40.59 -14.20 -17.70
C GLU A 466 -40.58 -14.01 -19.23
N GLN A 467 -40.30 -15.07 -19.99
CA GLN A 467 -40.26 -15.03 -21.46
C GLN A 467 -41.63 -14.74 -22.09
N LEU A 468 -42.73 -15.05 -21.37
CA LEU A 468 -44.10 -14.69 -21.74
C LEU A 468 -44.54 -13.31 -21.21
N ARG A 469 -43.66 -12.57 -20.53
CA ARG A 469 -43.94 -11.33 -19.78
C ARG A 469 -44.98 -11.48 -18.64
N ASP A 470 -45.24 -12.70 -18.18
CA ASP A 470 -46.08 -12.97 -17.02
C ASP A 470 -45.27 -12.84 -15.72
N VAL A 471 -45.06 -11.59 -15.29
CA VAL A 471 -44.33 -11.28 -14.06
C VAL A 471 -45.00 -11.87 -12.82
N LYS A 472 -46.34 -11.95 -12.79
CA LYS A 472 -47.10 -12.51 -11.67
C LYS A 472 -46.91 -14.02 -11.57
N GLY A 473 -46.99 -14.75 -12.69
CA GLY A 473 -46.64 -16.17 -12.75
C GLY A 473 -45.18 -16.43 -12.41
N ALA A 474 -44.27 -15.56 -12.86
CA ALA A 474 -42.84 -15.68 -12.57
C ALA A 474 -42.52 -15.52 -11.08
N ILE A 475 -43.18 -14.60 -10.38
CA ILE A 475 -43.09 -14.44 -8.92
C ILE A 475 -43.79 -15.62 -8.21
N ALA A 476 -44.98 -16.02 -8.65
CA ALA A 476 -45.71 -17.12 -8.02
C ALA A 476 -44.93 -18.45 -8.02
N ALA A 477 -44.13 -18.70 -9.07
CA ALA A 477 -43.26 -19.87 -9.17
C ALA A 477 -42.16 -19.93 -8.07
N ILE A 478 -41.80 -18.81 -7.45
CA ILE A 478 -40.84 -18.75 -6.34
C ILE A 478 -41.37 -19.47 -5.08
N SER A 479 -42.70 -19.61 -4.91
CA SER A 479 -43.29 -20.39 -3.80
C SER A 479 -42.84 -21.85 -3.74
N LEU A 480 -42.39 -22.44 -4.85
CA LEU A 480 -41.85 -23.81 -4.89
C LEU A 480 -40.49 -23.96 -4.17
N PHE A 481 -39.91 -22.86 -3.69
CA PHE A 481 -38.70 -22.83 -2.88
C PHE A 481 -38.99 -23.09 -1.39
N GLU A 482 -40.27 -23.13 -0.98
CA GLU A 482 -40.68 -23.41 0.40
C GLU A 482 -40.28 -24.83 0.87
N GLY A 483 -39.86 -24.92 2.14
CA GLY A 483 -39.45 -26.18 2.77
C GLY A 483 -38.07 -26.70 2.37
N ALA A 484 -37.25 -25.87 1.71
CA ALA A 484 -35.83 -26.10 1.50
C ALA A 484 -34.99 -25.14 2.38
N ASP A 485 -33.67 -25.33 2.44
CA ASP A 485 -32.79 -24.53 3.29
C ASP A 485 -32.76 -23.05 2.86
N ALA A 486 -33.28 -22.18 3.72
CA ALA A 486 -33.36 -20.75 3.48
C ALA A 486 -31.99 -20.06 3.36
N ALA A 487 -30.94 -20.58 4.00
CA ALA A 487 -29.58 -20.06 3.85
C ALA A 487 -29.00 -20.40 2.46
N LEU A 488 -29.24 -21.61 1.97
CA LEU A 488 -28.83 -22.05 0.64
C LEU A 488 -29.56 -21.29 -0.49
N LEU A 489 -30.82 -20.93 -0.27
CA LEU A 489 -31.69 -20.34 -1.29
C LEU A 489 -31.76 -18.81 -1.30
N ARG A 490 -31.40 -18.12 -0.21
CA ARG A 490 -31.52 -16.65 -0.08
C ARG A 490 -31.01 -15.89 -1.30
N ALA A 491 -29.80 -16.20 -1.76
CA ALA A 491 -29.20 -15.57 -2.93
C ALA A 491 -29.99 -15.82 -4.23
N SER A 492 -30.52 -17.03 -4.42
CA SER A 492 -31.26 -17.39 -5.63
C SER A 492 -32.62 -16.69 -5.71
N VAL A 493 -33.33 -16.61 -4.58
CA VAL A 493 -34.58 -15.85 -4.45
C VAL A 493 -34.33 -14.36 -4.69
N THR A 494 -33.27 -13.80 -4.08
CA THR A 494 -32.87 -12.40 -4.23
C THR A 494 -32.55 -12.07 -5.70
N SER A 495 -31.68 -12.85 -6.35
CA SER A 495 -31.37 -12.70 -7.77
C SER A 495 -32.60 -12.82 -8.67
N ARG A 496 -33.55 -13.72 -8.34
CA ARG A 496 -34.75 -13.92 -9.16
C ARG A 496 -35.72 -12.74 -9.07
N TYR A 497 -35.95 -12.17 -7.89
CA TYR A 497 -36.72 -10.93 -7.74
C TYR A 497 -36.05 -9.74 -8.43
N LEU A 498 -34.72 -9.63 -8.29
CA LEU A 498 -33.95 -8.56 -8.91
C LEU A 498 -34.02 -8.63 -10.44
N ALA A 499 -33.85 -9.81 -11.03
CA ALA A 499 -33.96 -10.04 -12.47
C ALA A 499 -35.39 -9.86 -13.02
N LEU A 500 -36.44 -10.01 -12.19
CA LEU A 500 -37.82 -9.62 -12.52
C LEU A 500 -38.09 -8.11 -12.32
N GLY A 501 -37.09 -7.31 -11.95
CA GLY A 501 -37.23 -5.87 -11.77
C GLY A 501 -37.99 -5.48 -10.49
N HIS A 502 -38.00 -6.34 -9.48
CA HIS A 502 -38.69 -6.14 -8.20
C HIS A 502 -37.72 -6.18 -6.99
N PRO A 503 -36.72 -5.28 -6.90
CA PRO A 503 -35.85 -5.22 -5.72
C PRO A 503 -36.63 -4.99 -4.43
N GLU A 504 -37.83 -4.39 -4.48
CA GLU A 504 -38.66 -4.09 -3.31
C GLU A 504 -39.31 -5.32 -2.67
N GLN A 505 -39.31 -6.48 -3.34
CA GLN A 505 -39.87 -7.73 -2.80
C GLN A 505 -38.87 -8.55 -1.95
N VAL A 506 -37.59 -8.15 -1.95
CA VAL A 506 -36.53 -8.83 -1.19
C VAL A 506 -36.56 -8.37 0.28
N ALA A 507 -36.60 -9.31 1.23
CA ALA A 507 -36.47 -8.99 2.65
C ALA A 507 -34.99 -8.76 3.03
N VAL A 508 -34.49 -7.54 2.77
CA VAL A 508 -33.17 -7.06 3.22
C VAL A 508 -33.18 -5.55 3.44
N THR A 509 -32.37 -5.09 4.40
CA THR A 509 -32.20 -3.69 4.80
C THR A 509 -30.74 -3.20 4.61
N LEU A 510 -30.56 -1.88 4.48
CA LEU A 510 -29.23 -1.25 4.48
C LEU A 510 -28.36 -1.65 5.70
N ASP A 511 -28.93 -1.68 6.90
CA ASP A 511 -28.19 -2.02 8.13
C ASP A 511 -27.67 -3.47 8.12
N GLU A 512 -28.45 -4.42 7.60
CA GLU A 512 -28.01 -5.82 7.43
C GLU A 512 -26.88 -5.95 6.40
N VAL A 513 -26.88 -5.12 5.36
CA VAL A 513 -25.81 -5.09 4.33
C VAL A 513 -24.53 -4.42 4.83
N LEU A 514 -24.64 -3.42 5.70
CA LEU A 514 -23.49 -2.68 6.24
C LEU A 514 -22.89 -3.30 7.51
N GLY A 515 -23.70 -4.01 8.32
CA GLY A 515 -23.33 -4.44 9.68
C GLY A 515 -22.13 -5.38 9.81
N GLN A 516 -21.72 -6.06 8.73
CA GLN A 516 -20.48 -6.87 8.65
C GLN A 516 -19.62 -6.50 7.43
N GLY A 517 -19.87 -5.32 6.83
CA GLY A 517 -19.45 -5.01 5.47
C GLY A 517 -20.22 -5.80 4.41
N VAL A 518 -20.03 -5.43 3.14
CA VAL A 518 -20.74 -6.06 2.02
C VAL A 518 -20.22 -7.48 1.78
N SER A 519 -20.92 -8.46 2.35
CA SER A 519 -20.61 -9.89 2.26
C SER A 519 -21.42 -10.64 1.19
N GLU A 520 -22.59 -10.10 0.80
CA GLU A 520 -23.49 -10.66 -0.22
C GLU A 520 -23.81 -9.57 -1.27
N PRO A 521 -23.09 -9.54 -2.41
CA PRO A 521 -23.19 -8.42 -3.35
C PRO A 521 -24.55 -8.23 -4.02
N VAL A 522 -25.37 -9.29 -4.13
CA VAL A 522 -26.71 -9.19 -4.75
C VAL A 522 -27.67 -8.44 -3.83
N SER A 523 -27.64 -8.71 -2.52
CA SER A 523 -28.38 -7.94 -1.51
C SER A 523 -27.93 -6.48 -1.47
N ALA A 524 -26.62 -6.20 -1.62
CA ALA A 524 -26.14 -4.83 -1.75
C ALA A 524 -26.65 -4.15 -3.05
N GLN A 525 -26.75 -4.88 -4.16
CA GLN A 525 -27.35 -4.37 -5.40
C GLN A 525 -28.86 -4.07 -5.23
N VAL A 526 -29.59 -4.83 -4.42
CA VAL A 526 -31.00 -4.54 -4.08
C VAL A 526 -31.13 -3.21 -3.35
N VAL A 527 -30.33 -3.01 -2.29
CA VAL A 527 -30.31 -1.76 -1.49
C VAL A 527 -29.90 -0.57 -2.36
N TRP A 528 -28.89 -0.74 -3.21
CA TRP A 528 -28.49 0.22 -4.23
C TRP A 528 -29.65 0.58 -5.18
N PHE A 529 -30.28 -0.42 -5.81
CA PHE A 529 -31.39 -0.18 -6.76
C PHE A 529 -32.62 0.47 -6.13
N ARG A 530 -32.83 0.40 -4.81
CA ARG A 530 -33.91 1.13 -4.14
C ARG A 530 -33.59 2.59 -3.82
N GLY A 531 -32.34 3.03 -4.01
CA GLY A 531 -31.90 4.37 -3.61
C GLY A 531 -31.84 4.55 -2.09
N GLU A 532 -31.59 3.49 -1.32
CA GLU A 532 -31.48 3.56 0.16
C GLU A 532 -30.18 4.25 0.64
N ILE A 533 -29.20 4.49 -0.24
CA ILE A 533 -27.92 5.11 0.08
C ILE A 533 -27.47 6.09 -1.02
N ASP A 534 -26.91 7.24 -0.62
CA ASP A 534 -26.34 8.22 -1.55
C ASP A 534 -25.11 7.64 -2.28
N PRO A 535 -24.98 7.79 -3.62
CA PRO A 535 -23.84 7.27 -4.37
C PRO A 535 -22.47 7.71 -3.84
N SER A 536 -22.38 8.95 -3.33
CA SER A 536 -21.14 9.55 -2.80
C SER A 536 -20.73 8.95 -1.45
N LEU A 537 -21.69 8.38 -0.70
CA LEU A 537 -21.45 7.61 0.52
C LEU A 537 -21.23 6.13 0.24
N ALA A 538 -21.93 5.59 -0.76
CA ALA A 538 -21.76 4.20 -1.20
C ALA A 538 -20.35 3.97 -1.77
N TRP A 539 -19.85 4.85 -2.64
CA TRP A 539 -18.58 4.63 -3.37
C TRP A 539 -17.37 4.36 -2.46
N PRO A 540 -17.08 5.14 -1.39
CA PRO A 540 -16.01 4.83 -0.44
C PRO A 540 -16.14 3.48 0.26
N ILE A 541 -17.36 2.96 0.45
CA ILE A 541 -17.62 1.65 1.08
C ILE A 541 -17.32 0.51 0.09
N VAL A 542 -17.70 0.69 -1.18
CA VAL A 542 -17.72 -0.41 -2.16
C VAL A 542 -16.52 -0.45 -3.12
N ARG A 543 -15.76 0.64 -3.28
CA ARG A 543 -14.67 0.76 -4.27
C ARG A 543 -13.57 -0.29 -4.12
N ASP A 544 -13.35 -0.78 -2.91
CA ASP A 544 -12.28 -1.73 -2.56
C ASP A 544 -12.79 -3.19 -2.54
N LEU A 545 -14.10 -3.43 -2.74
CA LEU A 545 -14.68 -4.77 -2.87
C LEU A 545 -14.07 -5.62 -4.01
N PRO A 546 -13.70 -5.07 -5.19
CA PRO A 546 -13.02 -5.87 -6.23
C PRO A 546 -11.69 -6.46 -5.76
N VAL A 547 -11.01 -5.83 -4.79
CA VAL A 547 -9.80 -6.38 -4.19
C VAL A 547 -10.17 -7.50 -3.22
N ALA A 548 -11.10 -7.25 -2.29
CA ALA A 548 -11.58 -8.24 -1.32
C ALA A 548 -12.16 -9.50 -1.99
N TYR A 549 -12.90 -9.35 -3.09
CA TYR A 549 -13.46 -10.46 -3.88
C TYR A 549 -12.49 -11.01 -4.93
N GLY A 550 -11.52 -10.22 -5.41
CA GLY A 550 -10.57 -10.63 -6.45
C GLY A 550 -9.69 -11.83 -6.05
N HIS A 551 -9.43 -11.99 -4.75
CA HIS A 551 -8.76 -13.19 -4.21
C HIS A 551 -9.51 -14.50 -4.49
N ARG A 552 -10.83 -14.46 -4.77
CA ARG A 552 -11.66 -15.65 -5.02
C ARG A 552 -11.51 -16.23 -6.44
N ARG A 553 -10.92 -15.46 -7.39
CA ARG A 553 -10.69 -15.85 -8.80
C ARG A 553 -11.96 -16.35 -9.54
N LEU A 554 -13.07 -15.63 -9.43
CA LEU A 554 -14.34 -15.97 -10.10
C LEU A 554 -14.80 -14.84 -11.05
N PRO A 555 -14.39 -14.83 -12.32
CA PRO A 555 -14.77 -13.77 -13.27
C PRO A 555 -16.29 -13.59 -13.46
N ASN A 556 -17.14 -14.60 -13.23
CA ASN A 556 -18.61 -14.41 -13.29
C ASN A 556 -19.24 -13.74 -12.09
N VAL A 557 -18.53 -13.66 -10.96
CA VAL A 557 -18.96 -12.82 -9.83
C VAL A 557 -18.29 -11.45 -9.98
N GLN A 558 -17.02 -11.45 -10.40
CA GLN A 558 -16.21 -10.25 -10.52
C GLN A 558 -16.65 -9.32 -11.68
N VAL A 559 -17.02 -9.83 -12.85
CA VAL A 559 -17.47 -9.00 -13.98
C VAL A 559 -18.83 -8.33 -13.70
N PRO A 560 -19.88 -9.03 -13.21
CA PRO A 560 -21.10 -8.36 -12.76
C PRO A 560 -20.88 -7.39 -11.61
N LEU A 561 -20.03 -7.74 -10.63
CA LEU A 561 -19.64 -6.81 -9.55
C LEU A 561 -18.99 -5.54 -10.11
N LEU A 562 -17.97 -5.67 -10.96
CA LEU A 562 -17.30 -4.53 -11.60
C LEU A 562 -18.27 -3.70 -12.45
N GLY A 563 -19.20 -4.35 -13.17
CA GLY A 563 -20.22 -3.66 -13.97
C GLY A 563 -21.20 -2.85 -13.12
N VAL A 564 -21.67 -3.40 -11.99
CA VAL A 564 -22.51 -2.67 -11.02
C VAL A 564 -21.72 -1.56 -10.33
N LEU A 565 -20.49 -1.84 -9.90
CA LEU A 565 -19.64 -0.82 -9.26
C LEU A 565 -19.23 0.30 -10.22
N THR A 566 -19.17 0.04 -11.53
CA THR A 566 -19.00 1.08 -12.55
C THR A 566 -20.18 2.06 -12.51
N SER A 567 -21.43 1.61 -12.36
CA SER A 567 -22.57 2.53 -12.26
C SER A 567 -22.57 3.32 -10.95
N VAL A 568 -22.13 2.71 -9.82
CA VAL A 568 -21.91 3.42 -8.55
C VAL A 568 -20.84 4.50 -8.70
N ALA A 569 -19.69 4.17 -9.31
CA ALA A 569 -18.59 5.12 -9.53
C ALA A 569 -19.01 6.28 -10.44
N LEU A 570 -19.77 6.01 -11.52
CA LEU A 570 -20.34 7.05 -12.38
C LEU A 570 -21.29 7.98 -11.60
N ALA A 571 -22.20 7.43 -10.79
CA ALA A 571 -23.15 8.21 -9.97
C ALA A 571 -22.47 9.00 -8.82
N ALA A 572 -21.29 8.55 -8.39
CA ALA A 572 -20.41 9.23 -7.42
C ALA A 572 -19.41 10.22 -8.07
N GLY A 573 -19.30 10.24 -9.40
CA GLY A 573 -18.40 11.14 -10.15
C GLY A 573 -16.97 10.64 -10.33
N ASP A 574 -16.63 9.42 -9.92
CA ASP A 574 -15.29 8.86 -10.13
C ASP A 574 -15.18 8.22 -11.51
N LEU A 575 -15.04 9.07 -12.54
CA LEU A 575 -15.00 8.64 -13.93
C LEU A 575 -13.72 7.87 -14.30
N VAL A 576 -12.63 8.08 -13.55
CA VAL A 576 -11.38 7.34 -13.72
C VAL A 576 -11.51 5.95 -13.12
N GLY A 577 -12.06 5.85 -11.90
CA GLY A 577 -12.43 4.58 -11.26
C GLY A 577 -13.44 3.78 -12.10
N ALA A 578 -14.48 4.45 -12.61
CA ALA A 578 -15.47 3.85 -13.50
C ALA A 578 -14.86 3.29 -14.79
N ARG A 579 -13.98 4.06 -15.47
CA ARG A 579 -13.31 3.54 -16.69
C ARG A 579 -12.42 2.34 -16.37
N ARG A 580 -11.63 2.42 -15.30
CA ARG A 580 -10.78 1.29 -14.85
C ARG A 580 -11.62 0.04 -14.58
N MET A 581 -12.73 0.16 -13.86
CA MET A 581 -13.63 -0.96 -13.58
C MET A 581 -14.26 -1.55 -14.85
N ALA A 582 -14.66 -0.72 -15.82
CA ALA A 582 -15.18 -1.18 -17.10
C ALA A 582 -14.10 -1.88 -17.94
N ASP A 583 -12.86 -1.38 -17.96
CA ASP A 583 -11.72 -2.03 -18.63
C ASP A 583 -11.36 -3.37 -17.98
N ASP A 584 -11.28 -3.43 -16.65
CA ASP A 584 -11.05 -4.67 -15.89
C ASP A 584 -12.16 -5.69 -16.14
N ALA A 585 -13.42 -5.23 -16.24
CA ALA A 585 -14.57 -6.07 -16.55
C ALA A 585 -14.51 -6.60 -17.99
N LEU A 586 -14.15 -5.75 -18.96
CA LEU A 586 -14.03 -6.13 -20.37
C LEU A 586 -12.90 -7.13 -20.61
N ASP A 587 -11.73 -6.97 -19.98
CA ASP A 587 -10.62 -7.91 -20.15
C ASP A 587 -10.98 -9.31 -19.62
N GLN A 588 -11.66 -9.37 -18.47
CA GLN A 588 -12.18 -10.61 -17.90
C GLN A 588 -13.33 -11.20 -18.73
N ALA A 589 -14.23 -10.37 -19.27
CA ALA A 589 -15.39 -10.78 -20.06
C ALA A 589 -15.04 -11.51 -21.36
N ARG A 590 -13.85 -11.29 -21.94
CA ARG A 590 -13.38 -11.97 -23.18
C ARG A 590 -13.38 -13.49 -23.12
N ARG A 591 -13.48 -14.08 -21.92
CA ARG A 591 -13.48 -15.52 -21.70
C ARG A 591 -14.78 -16.01 -21.05
N LEU A 592 -15.87 -15.23 -21.04
CA LEU A 592 -17.11 -15.57 -20.34
C LEU A 592 -18.28 -15.90 -21.28
N LEU A 593 -19.28 -16.61 -20.74
CA LEU A 593 -20.62 -16.67 -21.32
C LEU A 593 -21.21 -15.27 -21.52
N GLN A 594 -22.11 -15.15 -22.51
CA GLN A 594 -22.64 -13.86 -22.96
C GLN A 594 -23.34 -13.05 -21.85
N ARG A 595 -24.10 -13.68 -20.94
CA ARG A 595 -24.86 -12.93 -19.92
C ARG A 595 -23.95 -12.33 -18.83
N PRO A 596 -22.99 -13.04 -18.21
CA PRO A 596 -21.97 -12.38 -17.38
C PRO A 596 -21.16 -11.32 -18.13
N ALA A 597 -20.70 -11.62 -19.36
CA ALA A 597 -19.96 -10.66 -20.19
C ALA A 597 -20.75 -9.37 -20.47
N SER A 598 -22.08 -9.46 -20.61
CA SER A 598 -22.94 -8.30 -20.89
C SER A 598 -22.88 -7.20 -19.81
N PHE A 599 -22.54 -7.53 -18.56
CA PHE A 599 -22.31 -6.51 -17.53
C PHE A 599 -21.12 -5.60 -17.88
N ALA A 600 -20.04 -6.15 -18.46
CA ALA A 600 -18.90 -5.36 -18.93
C ALA A 600 -19.28 -4.47 -20.12
N HIS A 601 -20.09 -4.97 -21.05
CA HIS A 601 -20.54 -4.20 -22.21
C HIS A 601 -21.53 -3.09 -21.84
N VAL A 602 -22.44 -3.33 -20.88
CA VAL A 602 -23.31 -2.27 -20.33
C VAL A 602 -22.47 -1.24 -19.57
N ALA A 603 -21.47 -1.66 -18.80
CA ALA A 603 -20.56 -0.75 -18.11
C ALA A 603 -19.76 0.12 -19.09
N ASP A 604 -19.20 -0.44 -20.16
CA ASP A 604 -18.52 0.31 -21.22
C ASP A 604 -19.46 1.26 -21.96
N ALA A 605 -20.73 0.88 -22.20
CA ALA A 605 -21.73 1.77 -22.78
C ALA A 605 -22.10 2.94 -21.85
N LEU A 606 -22.23 2.71 -20.55
CA LEU A 606 -22.46 3.76 -19.55
C LEU A 606 -21.25 4.68 -19.36
N VAL A 607 -20.03 4.13 -19.39
CA VAL A 607 -18.80 4.95 -19.38
C VAL A 607 -18.68 5.75 -20.67
N ALA A 608 -18.96 5.15 -21.84
CA ALA A 608 -18.98 5.85 -23.11
C ALA A 608 -20.00 7.00 -23.13
N LEU A 609 -21.19 6.82 -22.53
CA LEU A 609 -22.13 7.93 -22.34
C LEU A 609 -21.50 9.07 -21.53
N ALA A 610 -20.76 8.75 -20.47
CA ALA A 610 -20.05 9.70 -19.63
C ALA A 610 -18.80 10.34 -20.27
N THR A 611 -18.11 9.68 -21.21
CA THR A 611 -16.82 10.14 -21.77
C THR A 611 -16.87 10.54 -23.25
N GLU A 612 -17.61 9.81 -24.08
CA GLU A 612 -17.65 9.94 -25.55
C GLU A 612 -18.98 10.55 -26.04
N GLY A 613 -20.08 10.31 -25.33
CA GLY A 613 -21.41 10.87 -25.61
C GLY A 613 -22.42 9.84 -26.15
N ASP A 614 -23.61 10.34 -26.43
CA ASP A 614 -24.82 9.54 -26.65
C ASP A 614 -24.74 8.59 -27.86
N GLU A 615 -24.18 9.03 -29.00
CA GLU A 615 -24.00 8.18 -30.19
C GLU A 615 -23.06 6.99 -29.91
N ALA A 616 -21.98 7.24 -29.15
CA ALA A 616 -20.98 6.24 -28.82
C ALA A 616 -21.49 5.22 -27.78
N ALA A 617 -22.42 5.62 -26.92
CA ALA A 617 -23.16 4.73 -26.02
C ALA A 617 -24.23 3.92 -26.78
N ALA A 618 -25.01 4.57 -27.65
CA ALA A 618 -26.03 3.93 -28.48
C ALA A 618 -25.41 2.80 -29.34
N ALA A 619 -24.31 3.09 -30.04
CA ALA A 619 -23.62 2.09 -30.86
C ALA A 619 -23.12 0.87 -30.07
N ARG A 620 -22.74 1.05 -28.79
CA ARG A 620 -22.34 -0.04 -27.89
C ARG A 620 -23.54 -0.87 -27.41
N PHE A 621 -24.64 -0.21 -27.05
CA PHE A 621 -25.90 -0.92 -26.75
C PHE A 621 -26.42 -1.68 -27.98
N GLU A 622 -26.40 -1.10 -29.18
CA GLU A 622 -26.78 -1.78 -30.43
C GLU A 622 -25.82 -2.91 -30.82
N ALA A 623 -24.53 -2.83 -30.48
CA ALA A 623 -23.61 -3.95 -30.62
C ALA A 623 -23.98 -5.09 -29.67
N LEU A 624 -24.20 -4.79 -28.39
CA LEU A 624 -24.61 -5.76 -27.39
C LEU A 624 -25.94 -6.44 -27.76
N PHE A 625 -26.95 -5.67 -28.16
CA PHE A 625 -28.30 -6.18 -28.43
C PHE A 625 -28.44 -6.91 -29.77
N ARG A 626 -27.43 -6.85 -30.66
CA ARG A 626 -27.34 -7.75 -31.81
C ARG A 626 -26.91 -9.17 -31.43
N GLU A 627 -26.12 -9.32 -30.37
CA GLU A 627 -25.65 -10.62 -29.88
C GLU A 627 -26.55 -11.19 -28.79
N MET A 628 -27.11 -10.33 -27.93
CA MET A 628 -28.00 -10.67 -26.82
C MET A 628 -29.26 -9.80 -26.87
N PRO A 629 -30.36 -10.24 -27.52
CA PRO A 629 -31.56 -9.43 -27.71
C PRO A 629 -32.16 -8.88 -26.41
N LEU A 630 -32.63 -7.64 -26.46
CA LEU A 630 -33.29 -6.96 -25.32
C LEU A 630 -34.71 -7.45 -25.06
N ALA A 631 -35.37 -8.03 -26.07
CA ALA A 631 -36.74 -8.57 -26.01
C ALA A 631 -36.72 -10.12 -25.94
N PRO A 632 -37.71 -10.78 -25.32
CA PRO A 632 -38.97 -10.22 -24.79
C PRO A 632 -38.86 -9.57 -23.40
N TRP A 633 -37.75 -9.79 -22.67
CA TRP A 633 -37.50 -9.26 -21.33
C TRP A 633 -36.05 -8.74 -21.23
N PRO A 634 -35.80 -7.56 -20.61
CA PRO A 634 -34.45 -7.00 -20.55
C PRO A 634 -33.50 -7.87 -19.71
N PRO A 635 -32.27 -8.16 -20.18
CA PRO A 635 -31.26 -8.86 -19.38
C PRO A 635 -30.95 -8.13 -18.07
N TRP A 636 -30.66 -8.88 -17.00
CA TRP A 636 -30.36 -8.32 -15.66
C TRP A 636 -29.25 -7.24 -15.71
N SER A 637 -28.20 -7.46 -16.51
CA SER A 637 -27.13 -6.47 -16.75
C SER A 637 -27.65 -5.09 -17.18
N CYS A 638 -28.78 -5.03 -17.89
CA CYS A 638 -29.38 -3.80 -18.39
C CYS A 638 -30.28 -3.09 -17.38
N LEU A 639 -30.64 -3.72 -16.24
CA LEU A 639 -31.57 -3.14 -15.26
C LEU A 639 -31.04 -1.83 -14.66
N GLY A 640 -29.74 -1.75 -14.35
CA GLY A 640 -29.08 -0.52 -13.92
C GLY A 640 -28.81 0.50 -15.03
N ALA A 641 -29.22 0.21 -16.27
CA ALA A 641 -29.03 1.05 -17.44
C ALA A 641 -30.35 1.38 -18.17
N LEU A 642 -31.51 1.00 -17.61
CA LEU A 642 -32.82 1.12 -18.28
C LEU A 642 -33.13 2.54 -18.75
N CYS A 643 -32.73 3.58 -18.01
CA CYS A 643 -32.87 4.97 -18.46
C CYS A 643 -32.09 5.24 -19.76
N ALA A 644 -30.82 4.82 -19.83
CA ALA A 644 -29.98 5.02 -21.00
C ALA A 644 -30.46 4.19 -22.20
N VAL A 645 -30.82 2.92 -21.97
CA VAL A 645 -31.36 2.03 -23.00
C VAL A 645 -32.67 2.59 -23.57
N ARG A 646 -33.61 2.99 -22.70
CA ARG A 646 -34.90 3.57 -23.11
C ARG A 646 -34.77 4.92 -23.83
N ALA A 647 -33.74 5.69 -23.53
CA ALA A 647 -33.46 6.99 -24.14
C ALA A 647 -32.74 6.91 -25.49
N LEU A 648 -31.85 5.92 -25.67
CA LEU A 648 -30.90 5.87 -26.79
C LEU A 648 -31.20 4.77 -27.82
N VAL A 649 -31.87 3.68 -27.43
CA VAL A 649 -32.10 2.52 -28.28
C VAL A 649 -33.52 2.55 -28.86
N ALA A 650 -33.62 2.36 -30.17
CA ALA A 650 -34.89 2.31 -30.89
C ALA A 650 -35.77 1.11 -30.48
N ASP A 651 -37.08 1.21 -30.77
CA ASP A 651 -38.07 0.14 -30.56
C ASP A 651 -38.16 -0.39 -29.10
N THR A 652 -37.86 0.47 -28.12
CA THR A 652 -37.87 0.17 -26.68
C THR A 652 -39.15 0.58 -25.95
N ASP A 653 -40.18 1.07 -26.63
CA ASP A 653 -41.41 1.59 -26.00
C ASP A 653 -42.16 0.54 -25.14
N TRP A 654 -42.03 -0.75 -25.48
CA TRP A 654 -42.60 -1.86 -24.71
C TRP A 654 -42.01 -2.01 -23.30
N LEU A 655 -40.84 -1.42 -23.00
CA LEU A 655 -40.30 -1.37 -21.64
C LEU A 655 -41.20 -0.57 -20.68
N ASP A 656 -41.98 0.38 -21.23
CA ASP A 656 -42.93 1.18 -20.44
C ASP A 656 -44.16 0.37 -20.00
N GLU A 657 -44.41 -0.79 -20.63
CA GLU A 657 -45.60 -1.64 -20.40
C GLU A 657 -45.36 -2.79 -19.43
N LEU A 658 -44.11 -3.03 -19.01
CA LEU A 658 -43.75 -4.12 -18.11
C LEU A 658 -44.19 -3.81 -16.66
N GLU A 659 -44.73 -4.82 -15.97
CA GLU A 659 -45.20 -4.70 -14.57
C GLU A 659 -44.06 -4.65 -13.52
N MET A 660 -42.94 -3.99 -13.80
CA MET A 660 -41.78 -3.91 -12.90
C MET A 660 -42.04 -3.09 -11.61
N GLY A 661 -41.15 -3.20 -10.63
CA GLY A 661 -41.12 -2.44 -9.37
C GLY A 661 -40.90 -0.92 -9.53
N ILE A 662 -41.07 -0.16 -8.45
CA ILE A 662 -40.99 1.32 -8.48
C ILE A 662 -39.60 1.81 -8.90
N SER A 663 -38.56 1.08 -8.53
CA SER A 663 -37.17 1.37 -8.87
C SER A 663 -36.96 1.36 -10.39
N MET A 664 -37.29 0.25 -11.05
CA MET A 664 -37.10 0.10 -12.49
C MET A 664 -38.05 0.99 -13.30
N ARG A 665 -39.30 1.18 -12.83
CA ARG A 665 -40.24 2.13 -13.46
C ARG A 665 -39.76 3.57 -13.40
N THR A 666 -38.98 3.94 -12.37
CA THR A 666 -38.34 5.27 -12.30
C THR A 666 -37.29 5.42 -13.40
N ALA A 667 -36.49 4.38 -13.64
CA ALA A 667 -35.49 4.35 -14.71
C ALA A 667 -36.14 4.47 -16.11
N THR A 668 -37.16 3.68 -16.42
CA THR A 668 -37.85 3.75 -17.73
C THR A 668 -38.62 5.06 -17.90
N ALA A 669 -39.27 5.58 -16.86
CA ALA A 669 -39.93 6.88 -16.91
C ALA A 669 -38.95 8.04 -17.17
N ALA A 670 -37.74 8.01 -16.59
CA ALA A 670 -36.69 8.99 -16.87
C ALA A 670 -36.17 8.89 -18.32
N GLY A 671 -35.95 7.67 -18.82
CA GLY A 671 -35.57 7.45 -20.22
C GLY A 671 -36.64 7.95 -21.20
N LYS A 672 -37.92 7.67 -20.92
CA LYS A 672 -39.07 8.19 -21.68
C LYS A 672 -39.15 9.72 -21.63
N ALA A 673 -38.85 10.33 -20.48
CA ALA A 673 -38.79 11.78 -20.34
C ALA A 673 -37.66 12.41 -21.17
N ILE A 674 -36.49 11.78 -21.27
CA ILE A 674 -35.42 12.20 -22.19
C ILE A 674 -35.89 12.16 -23.64
N VAL A 675 -36.55 11.08 -24.08
CA VAL A 675 -37.08 10.97 -25.45
C VAL A 675 -38.08 12.08 -25.76
N ALA A 676 -39.05 12.31 -24.87
CA ALA A 676 -40.08 13.34 -25.03
C ALA A 676 -39.49 14.77 -25.02
N LEU A 677 -38.53 15.04 -24.14
CA LEU A 677 -37.83 16.34 -24.08
C LEU A 677 -37.02 16.63 -25.35
N ARG A 678 -36.38 15.60 -25.93
CA ARG A 678 -35.49 15.77 -27.09
C ARG A 678 -36.23 15.74 -28.44
N ARG A 679 -37.37 15.04 -28.53
CA ARG A 679 -38.17 14.92 -29.77
C ARG A 679 -39.31 15.92 -29.85
N ASP A 680 -40.01 16.15 -28.74
CA ASP A 680 -41.29 16.86 -28.70
C ASP A 680 -41.23 18.17 -27.87
N ASP A 681 -40.05 18.52 -27.34
CA ASP A 681 -39.84 19.60 -26.36
C ASP A 681 -40.72 19.46 -25.08
N ASP A 682 -41.25 18.25 -24.78
CA ASP A 682 -42.13 18.03 -23.62
C ASP A 682 -41.37 17.81 -22.31
N THR A 683 -41.59 18.71 -21.36
CA THR A 683 -41.05 18.63 -19.99
C THR A 683 -41.98 17.89 -19.02
N SER A 684 -43.20 17.51 -19.43
CA SER A 684 -44.20 16.90 -18.53
C SER A 684 -43.74 15.56 -17.96
N GLY A 685 -42.96 14.79 -18.71
CA GLY A 685 -42.32 13.55 -18.24
C GLY A 685 -41.34 13.82 -17.10
N ALA A 686 -40.40 14.75 -17.32
CA ALA A 686 -39.41 15.16 -16.32
C ALA A 686 -40.07 15.74 -15.06
N ALA A 687 -41.18 16.47 -15.21
CA ALA A 687 -41.91 17.05 -14.09
C ALA A 687 -42.63 16.02 -13.19
N ARG A 688 -42.88 14.80 -13.70
CA ARG A 688 -43.50 13.70 -12.94
C ARG A 688 -42.50 12.78 -12.24
N LEU A 689 -41.19 12.99 -12.40
CA LEU A 689 -40.17 12.19 -11.74
C LEU A 689 -40.16 12.42 -10.21
N PRO A 690 -39.74 11.41 -9.40
CA PRO A 690 -39.76 11.48 -7.95
C PRO A 690 -38.61 12.35 -7.40
N TRP A 691 -38.60 13.66 -7.68
CA TRP A 691 -37.56 14.60 -7.25
C TRP A 691 -37.36 14.70 -5.72
N VAL A 692 -38.31 14.21 -4.92
CA VAL A 692 -38.17 14.09 -3.45
C VAL A 692 -37.24 12.94 -3.05
N SER A 693 -37.04 11.95 -3.93
CA SER A 693 -36.13 10.81 -3.75
C SER A 693 -34.96 10.96 -4.71
N THR A 694 -34.08 11.91 -4.42
CA THR A 694 -32.98 12.29 -5.33
C THR A 694 -31.96 11.15 -5.48
N GLU A 695 -31.75 10.36 -4.43
CA GLU A 695 -30.89 9.18 -4.39
C GLU A 695 -31.37 8.14 -5.41
N LEU A 696 -32.67 7.84 -5.44
CA LEU A 696 -33.27 6.92 -6.41
C LEU A 696 -33.08 7.41 -7.87
N LEU A 697 -33.14 8.72 -8.11
CA LEU A 697 -32.85 9.29 -9.43
C LEU A 697 -31.36 9.19 -9.77
N ARG A 698 -30.45 9.48 -8.82
CA ARG A 698 -29.00 9.37 -9.03
C ARG A 698 -28.51 7.92 -9.24
N VAL A 699 -29.23 6.92 -8.71
CA VAL A 699 -28.98 5.50 -8.98
C VAL A 699 -29.33 5.09 -10.41
N HIS A 700 -30.50 5.52 -10.91
CA HIS A 700 -31.08 4.99 -12.15
C HIS A 700 -30.90 5.86 -13.39
N VAL A 701 -30.55 7.13 -13.21
CA VAL A 701 -30.42 8.10 -14.30
C VAL A 701 -28.95 8.51 -14.44
N PRO A 702 -28.29 8.28 -15.60
CA PRO A 702 -26.91 8.70 -15.80
C PRO A 702 -26.70 10.20 -15.52
N PRO A 703 -25.58 10.62 -14.91
CA PRO A 703 -25.37 12.02 -14.49
C PRO A 703 -25.63 13.09 -15.57
N SER A 704 -25.27 12.78 -16.83
CA SER A 704 -25.55 13.64 -17.99
C SER A 704 -27.05 13.83 -18.24
N MET A 705 -27.81 12.74 -18.28
CA MET A 705 -29.27 12.73 -18.48
C MET A 705 -30.00 13.32 -17.27
N LEU A 706 -29.50 13.09 -16.06
CA LEU A 706 -30.10 13.63 -14.84
C LEU A 706 -29.94 15.16 -14.79
N CYS A 707 -28.78 15.70 -15.17
CA CYS A 707 -28.60 17.15 -15.35
C CYS A 707 -29.56 17.72 -16.40
N GLU A 708 -29.72 17.05 -17.54
CA GLU A 708 -30.62 17.46 -18.62
C GLU A 708 -32.09 17.58 -18.14
N LEU A 709 -32.60 16.54 -17.47
CA LEU A 709 -33.95 16.52 -16.90
C LEU A 709 -34.12 17.55 -15.79
N ALA A 710 -33.15 17.65 -14.86
CA ALA A 710 -33.21 18.55 -13.72
C ALA A 710 -33.20 20.02 -14.16
N MET A 711 -32.33 20.39 -15.11
CA MET A 711 -32.32 21.73 -15.68
C MET A 711 -33.59 22.08 -16.44
N ALA A 712 -34.19 21.13 -17.14
CA ALA A 712 -35.43 21.36 -17.89
C ALA A 712 -36.59 21.83 -16.99
N VAL A 713 -36.70 21.28 -15.77
CA VAL A 713 -37.80 21.59 -14.81
C VAL A 713 -37.37 22.41 -13.58
N SER A 714 -36.10 22.85 -13.52
CA SER A 714 -35.51 23.62 -12.41
C SER A 714 -36.30 24.86 -11.95
N ASP A 715 -37.02 25.55 -12.84
CA ASP A 715 -37.80 26.75 -12.48
C ASP A 715 -39.11 26.42 -11.78
N SER A 716 -39.68 25.24 -12.05
CA SER A 716 -41.00 24.81 -11.57
C SER A 716 -40.91 23.78 -10.44
N ILE A 717 -39.78 23.10 -10.28
CA ILE A 717 -39.55 22.08 -9.25
C ILE A 717 -38.26 22.41 -8.47
N PRO A 718 -38.37 23.04 -7.28
CA PRO A 718 -37.20 23.39 -6.45
C PRO A 718 -36.31 22.20 -6.08
N ALA A 719 -36.89 21.01 -5.92
CA ALA A 719 -36.12 19.78 -5.66
C ALA A 719 -35.26 19.35 -6.87
N ALA A 720 -35.69 19.65 -8.10
CA ALA A 720 -34.90 19.41 -9.30
C ALA A 720 -33.72 20.41 -9.40
N ALA A 721 -33.93 21.66 -8.99
CA ALA A 721 -32.83 22.62 -8.87
C ALA A 721 -31.81 22.18 -7.81
N ALA A 722 -32.26 21.75 -6.62
CA ALA A 722 -31.38 21.25 -5.56
C ALA A 722 -30.65 19.95 -5.94
N CYS A 723 -31.22 19.13 -6.82
CA CYS A 723 -30.56 17.93 -7.37
C CYS A 723 -29.30 18.29 -8.19
N LEU A 724 -29.27 19.42 -8.91
CA LEU A 724 -28.10 19.84 -9.70
C LEU A 724 -26.84 20.04 -8.85
N ASP A 725 -26.99 20.50 -7.60
CA ASP A 725 -25.88 20.68 -6.66
C ASP A 725 -25.37 19.34 -6.09
N GLN A 726 -26.17 18.28 -6.17
CA GLN A 726 -25.83 16.92 -5.71
C GLN A 726 -25.21 16.05 -6.81
N ILE A 727 -25.26 16.47 -8.08
CA ILE A 727 -24.70 15.71 -9.20
C ILE A 727 -23.20 16.02 -9.32
N PRO A 728 -22.30 15.03 -9.19
CA PRO A 728 -20.86 15.23 -9.35
C PRO A 728 -20.50 15.71 -10.75
N GLU A 729 -19.52 16.61 -10.85
CA GLU A 729 -19.11 17.28 -12.10
C GLU A 729 -20.27 17.98 -12.87
N SER A 730 -21.33 18.47 -12.19
CA SER A 730 -22.51 19.07 -12.86
C SER A 730 -22.17 20.08 -13.97
N THR A 731 -21.18 20.95 -13.80
CA THR A 731 -20.69 21.89 -14.83
C THR A 731 -20.33 21.20 -16.15
N ARG A 732 -19.61 20.07 -16.12
CA ARG A 732 -19.25 19.29 -17.32
C ARG A 732 -20.47 18.73 -18.04
N TRP A 733 -21.47 18.28 -17.29
CA TRP A 733 -22.69 17.72 -17.88
C TRP A 733 -23.51 18.83 -18.53
N VAL A 734 -23.62 19.98 -17.87
CA VAL A 734 -24.33 21.15 -18.40
C VAL A 734 -23.60 21.79 -19.59
N GLU A 735 -22.28 21.70 -19.68
CA GLU A 735 -21.51 22.13 -20.87
C GLU A 735 -21.98 21.41 -22.15
N ARG A 736 -22.45 20.16 -22.06
CA ARG A 736 -23.03 19.43 -23.20
C ARG A 736 -24.37 19.99 -23.66
N LEU A 737 -25.08 20.72 -22.79
CA LEU A 737 -26.42 21.24 -23.04
C LEU A 737 -26.42 22.64 -23.69
N ILE A 738 -25.24 23.26 -23.88
CA ILE A 738 -25.05 24.57 -24.51
C ILE A 738 -25.72 24.67 -25.89
N ASP A 739 -25.72 23.58 -26.65
CA ASP A 739 -26.26 23.48 -28.01
C ASP A 739 -27.43 22.46 -28.15
N HIS A 740 -28.01 22.03 -27.03
CA HIS A 740 -29.17 21.12 -26.96
C HIS A 740 -30.38 21.59 -27.81
N PRO A 741 -31.21 20.73 -28.43
CA PRO A 741 -32.34 21.16 -29.28
C PRO A 741 -33.40 22.06 -28.59
N HIS A 742 -33.78 21.76 -27.34
CA HIS A 742 -34.73 22.57 -26.55
C HIS A 742 -34.15 23.96 -26.20
N ALA A 743 -34.76 25.04 -26.69
CA ALA A 743 -34.20 26.40 -26.61
C ALA A 743 -34.09 26.99 -25.19
N PRO A 744 -35.10 26.85 -24.29
CA PRO A 744 -34.96 27.25 -22.89
C PRO A 744 -33.82 26.54 -22.16
N LEU A 745 -33.59 25.26 -22.46
CA LEU A 745 -32.51 24.50 -21.84
C LEU A 745 -31.12 25.02 -22.25
N ARG A 746 -30.90 25.33 -23.54
CA ARG A 746 -29.65 25.99 -24.00
C ARG A 746 -29.39 27.31 -23.29
N ALA A 747 -30.43 28.12 -23.10
CA ALA A 747 -30.29 29.43 -22.46
C ALA A 747 -29.80 29.29 -21.01
N LYS A 748 -30.38 28.34 -20.25
CA LYS A 748 -29.93 28.00 -18.91
C LYS A 748 -28.52 27.40 -18.91
N ALA A 749 -28.22 26.48 -19.83
CA ALA A 749 -26.90 25.83 -19.92
C ALA A 749 -25.80 26.85 -20.21
N ARG A 750 -26.01 27.78 -21.14
CA ARG A 750 -25.08 28.88 -21.45
C ARG A 750 -24.87 29.84 -20.28
N ALA A 751 -25.89 30.07 -19.45
CA ALA A 751 -25.75 30.85 -18.23
C ALA A 751 -24.88 30.12 -17.18
N PHE A 752 -24.98 28.80 -17.09
CA PHE A 752 -24.29 27.96 -16.10
C PHE A 752 -22.80 27.69 -16.40
N THR A 753 -22.38 27.77 -17.67
CA THR A 753 -21.15 27.09 -18.17
C THR A 753 -20.01 28.01 -18.60
N SER A 754 -20.05 29.29 -18.26
CA SER A 754 -19.13 30.30 -18.78
C SER A 754 -17.70 30.27 -18.16
N GLY A 755 -16.98 29.12 -18.25
CA GLY A 755 -15.64 28.92 -17.62
C GLY A 755 -14.62 27.92 -18.22
N THR A 756 -14.90 26.61 -18.25
CA THR A 756 -13.90 25.53 -17.99
C THR A 756 -12.87 25.20 -19.10
N PRO A 757 -11.65 24.70 -18.78
CA PRO A 757 -10.68 24.15 -19.75
C PRO A 757 -10.34 22.63 -19.67
N ALA A 758 -9.85 22.06 -20.78
CA ALA A 758 -9.59 20.62 -21.05
C ALA A 758 -8.09 20.18 -21.08
N ARG A 759 -7.77 18.87 -21.07
CA ARG A 759 -6.42 18.26 -20.74
C ARG A 759 -5.50 17.89 -21.94
N PRO A 760 -4.20 18.27 -21.93
CA PRO A 760 -3.14 17.80 -22.85
C PRO A 760 -2.52 16.41 -22.53
N PRO A 761 -1.88 15.74 -23.52
CA PRO A 761 -1.34 14.37 -23.40
C PRO A 761 0.16 14.26 -23.02
N TYR A 762 0.79 15.32 -22.49
CA TYR A 762 2.20 15.34 -22.08
C TYR A 762 2.37 16.09 -20.76
N GLN A 763 3.52 15.92 -20.11
CA GLN A 763 3.92 16.69 -18.92
C GLN A 763 4.95 17.76 -19.29
N LEU A 764 5.10 18.76 -18.42
CA LEU A 764 6.14 19.78 -18.51
C LEU A 764 7.23 19.53 -17.45
N GLU A 765 8.49 19.66 -17.85
CA GLU A 765 9.63 19.74 -16.94
C GLU A 765 10.14 21.18 -16.95
N ILE A 766 10.28 21.81 -15.79
CA ILE A 766 10.82 23.16 -15.64
C ILE A 766 12.13 23.08 -14.82
N THR A 767 13.22 23.55 -15.43
CA THR A 767 14.52 23.75 -14.76
C THR A 767 14.66 25.21 -14.39
N THR A 768 15.00 25.50 -13.13
CA THR A 768 15.03 26.84 -12.54
C THR A 768 16.37 27.20 -11.89
N PHE A 769 17.19 26.22 -11.52
CA PHE A 769 18.55 26.45 -10.99
C PHE A 769 19.60 26.45 -12.11
N GLY A 770 20.27 27.59 -12.32
CA GLY A 770 21.16 27.78 -13.46
C GLY A 770 20.37 28.06 -14.75
N GLU A 771 20.66 27.37 -15.85
CA GLU A 771 20.00 27.67 -17.13
C GLU A 771 18.49 27.36 -17.08
N PHE A 772 17.68 28.42 -17.13
CA PHE A 772 16.22 28.28 -17.15
C PHE A 772 15.74 27.63 -18.45
N SER A 773 14.95 26.56 -18.33
CA SER A 773 14.32 25.91 -19.47
C SER A 773 12.97 25.26 -19.11
N ILE A 774 12.10 25.17 -20.12
CA ILE A 774 10.87 24.39 -20.08
C ILE A 774 10.97 23.34 -21.19
N ARG A 775 10.74 22.07 -20.84
CA ARG A 775 10.71 20.94 -21.78
C ARG A 775 9.38 20.22 -21.66
N ARG A 776 9.00 19.50 -22.72
CA ARG A 776 7.87 18.56 -22.70
C ARG A 776 8.41 17.14 -22.61
N SER A 777 7.73 16.29 -21.84
CA SER A 777 8.10 14.86 -21.69
C SER A 777 8.01 14.07 -22.99
N ASP A 778 7.27 14.56 -23.98
CA ASP A 778 7.14 13.98 -25.33
C ASP A 778 8.23 14.43 -26.32
N GLY A 779 9.20 15.23 -25.88
CA GLY A 779 10.25 15.80 -26.73
C GLY A 779 9.77 16.92 -27.65
N GLY A 780 8.51 17.36 -27.54
CA GLY A 780 7.96 18.46 -28.33
C GLY A 780 8.70 19.78 -28.09
N ALA A 781 8.94 20.52 -29.16
CA ALA A 781 9.64 21.81 -29.10
C ALA A 781 8.84 22.85 -28.29
N VAL A 782 9.51 23.52 -27.35
CA VAL A 782 9.01 24.70 -26.63
C VAL A 782 9.76 25.91 -27.17
N SER A 783 9.06 27.02 -27.44
CA SER A 783 9.66 28.21 -28.07
C SER A 783 10.73 28.86 -27.19
N ASP A 784 11.91 29.15 -27.72
CA ASP A 784 12.97 29.87 -26.99
C ASP A 784 12.54 31.26 -26.48
N ARG A 785 11.42 31.81 -27.01
CA ARG A 785 10.77 33.02 -26.47
C ARG A 785 10.33 32.89 -25.01
N VAL A 786 10.18 31.68 -24.46
CA VAL A 786 9.90 31.50 -23.02
C VAL A 786 11.13 31.75 -22.15
N ARG A 787 12.35 31.63 -22.69
CA ARG A 787 13.61 31.69 -21.94
C ARG A 787 14.06 33.09 -21.51
N GLY A 788 13.26 34.13 -21.75
CA GLY A 788 13.64 35.51 -21.41
C GLY A 788 12.49 36.50 -21.35
N GLY A 789 12.80 37.69 -20.84
CA GLY A 789 11.87 38.84 -20.81
C GLY A 789 10.61 38.59 -19.98
N ARG A 790 9.48 39.18 -20.40
CA ARG A 790 8.23 39.15 -19.63
C ARG A 790 7.60 37.76 -19.48
N VAL A 791 7.93 36.80 -20.35
CA VAL A 791 7.42 35.41 -20.23
C VAL A 791 8.15 34.66 -19.11
N GLN A 792 9.48 34.75 -19.04
CA GLN A 792 10.26 34.16 -17.95
C GLN A 792 9.84 34.76 -16.58
N GLN A 793 9.59 36.08 -16.53
CA GLN A 793 9.09 36.76 -15.32
C GLN A 793 7.68 36.26 -14.92
N LEU A 794 6.78 36.04 -15.88
CA LEU A 794 5.47 35.46 -15.62
C LEU A 794 5.57 34.03 -15.06
N VAL A 795 6.46 33.20 -15.61
CA VAL A 795 6.69 31.83 -15.08
C VAL A 795 7.28 31.87 -13.67
N ALA A 796 8.27 32.75 -13.41
CA ALA A 796 8.81 32.95 -12.07
C ALA A 796 7.70 33.26 -11.05
N ARG A 797 6.80 34.19 -11.40
CA ARG A 797 5.65 34.54 -10.55
C ARG A 797 4.66 33.40 -10.30
N LEU A 798 4.45 32.52 -11.27
CA LEU A 798 3.59 31.35 -11.07
C LEU A 798 4.27 30.22 -10.25
N LEU A 799 5.59 30.31 -10.04
CA LEU A 799 6.36 29.39 -9.21
C LEU A 799 6.54 29.91 -7.77
N THR A 800 6.69 31.23 -7.58
CA THR A 800 6.79 31.86 -6.25
C THR A 800 5.43 32.01 -5.58
N ASP A 801 4.40 32.39 -6.34
CA ASP A 801 3.10 32.81 -5.80
C ASP A 801 2.06 31.69 -6.08
N ALA A 802 1.43 31.15 -5.04
CA ALA A 802 0.56 29.96 -5.17
C ALA A 802 -0.71 30.18 -6.04
N ALA A 803 -1.27 31.41 -6.04
CA ALA A 803 -2.42 31.78 -6.87
C ALA A 803 -2.53 33.32 -7.06
N PRO A 804 -1.55 33.98 -7.71
CA PRO A 804 -1.51 35.44 -7.88
C PRO A 804 -2.66 35.98 -8.74
N LEU A 805 -3.22 37.13 -8.36
CA LEU A 805 -4.25 37.84 -9.12
C LEU A 805 -3.68 38.47 -10.40
N ARG A 806 -4.41 38.38 -11.52
CA ARG A 806 -4.04 38.98 -12.81
C ARG A 806 -3.73 40.46 -12.74
N THR A 807 -4.45 41.23 -11.93
CA THR A 807 -4.16 42.67 -11.70
C THR A 807 -2.79 42.84 -11.04
N SER A 808 -2.55 42.17 -9.91
CA SER A 808 -1.23 42.14 -9.25
C SER A 808 -0.09 41.70 -10.17
N ILE A 809 -0.31 40.72 -11.06
CA ILE A 809 0.70 40.29 -12.04
C ILE A 809 0.94 41.41 -13.07
N ALA A 810 -0.13 42.00 -13.61
CA ALA A 810 -0.04 43.07 -14.60
C ALA A 810 0.67 44.32 -14.04
N ASP A 811 0.31 44.75 -12.84
CA ASP A 811 0.88 45.93 -12.19
C ASP A 811 2.37 45.73 -11.86
N ARG A 812 2.77 44.53 -11.44
CA ARG A 812 4.17 44.20 -11.17
C ARG A 812 5.02 44.04 -12.44
N LEU A 813 4.47 43.45 -13.51
CA LEU A 813 5.19 43.32 -14.78
C LEU A 813 5.21 44.64 -15.59
N TRP A 814 4.28 45.58 -15.38
CA TRP A 814 4.25 46.87 -16.07
C TRP A 814 3.87 48.05 -15.15
N PRO A 815 4.72 48.39 -14.16
CA PRO A 815 4.38 49.39 -13.14
C PRO A 815 4.18 50.81 -13.67
N ASP A 816 4.81 51.14 -14.81
CA ASP A 816 4.70 52.46 -15.46
C ASP A 816 3.44 52.62 -16.32
N LEU A 817 2.58 51.60 -16.40
CA LEU A 817 1.39 51.58 -17.25
C LEU A 817 0.10 51.56 -16.42
N GLY A 818 -0.90 52.32 -16.86
CA GLY A 818 -2.24 52.25 -16.27
C GLY A 818 -2.87 50.86 -16.46
N GLU A 819 -3.67 50.44 -15.48
CA GLU A 819 -4.31 49.11 -15.35
C GLU A 819 -4.81 48.49 -16.68
N LYS A 820 -5.53 49.26 -17.51
CA LYS A 820 -6.05 48.78 -18.81
C LYS A 820 -4.95 48.37 -19.79
N GLN A 821 -3.84 49.11 -19.81
CA GLN A 821 -2.70 48.88 -20.70
C GLN A 821 -1.82 47.73 -20.17
N ALA A 822 -1.58 47.69 -18.86
CA ALA A 822 -0.88 46.60 -18.18
C ALA A 822 -1.62 45.26 -18.35
N GLY A 823 -2.93 45.23 -18.11
CA GLY A 823 -3.78 44.04 -18.29
C GLY A 823 -3.86 43.56 -19.74
N ALA A 824 -3.77 44.45 -20.72
CA ALA A 824 -3.65 44.07 -22.13
C ALA A 824 -2.30 43.40 -22.43
N ASN A 825 -1.20 43.95 -21.93
CA ASN A 825 0.13 43.36 -22.09
C ASN A 825 0.26 41.99 -21.38
N LEU A 826 -0.36 41.83 -20.20
CA LEU A 826 -0.44 40.54 -19.52
C LEU A 826 -1.17 39.50 -20.38
N ARG A 827 -2.29 39.88 -21.00
CA ARG A 827 -3.06 38.97 -21.88
C ARG A 827 -2.21 38.46 -23.06
N VAL A 828 -1.44 39.34 -23.70
CA VAL A 828 -0.53 38.97 -24.80
C VAL A 828 0.63 38.10 -24.31
N THR A 829 1.23 38.44 -23.17
CA THR A 829 2.34 37.68 -22.58
C THR A 829 1.91 36.28 -22.14
N LEU A 830 0.75 36.17 -21.49
CA LEU A 830 0.16 34.89 -21.11
C LEU A 830 -0.20 34.06 -22.35
N ALA A 831 -0.81 34.66 -23.39
CA ALA A 831 -1.05 33.96 -24.65
C ALA A 831 0.25 33.40 -25.25
N SER A 832 1.32 34.20 -25.32
CA SER A 832 2.63 33.74 -25.83
C SER A 832 3.25 32.60 -25.01
N LEU A 833 3.04 32.58 -23.69
CA LEU A 833 3.45 31.44 -22.84
C LEU A 833 2.61 30.21 -23.20
N LEU A 834 1.28 30.35 -23.15
CA LEU A 834 0.33 29.26 -23.35
C LEU A 834 0.43 28.64 -24.75
N ASP A 835 0.65 29.44 -25.80
CA ASP A 835 0.79 28.94 -27.16
C ASP A 835 2.14 28.21 -27.38
N SER A 836 3.12 28.44 -26.48
CA SER A 836 4.43 27.75 -26.48
C SER A 836 4.43 26.45 -25.67
N ILE A 837 3.68 26.39 -24.56
CA ILE A 837 3.61 25.19 -23.68
C ILE A 837 2.38 24.31 -23.96
N GLU A 838 1.34 24.86 -24.59
CA GLU A 838 0.06 24.20 -24.88
C GLU A 838 -0.44 24.53 -26.31
N PRO A 839 0.35 24.23 -27.36
CA PRO A 839 -0.05 24.50 -28.75
C PRO A 839 -1.32 23.71 -29.14
N GLY A 840 -2.30 24.41 -29.71
CA GLY A 840 -3.59 23.81 -30.15
C GLY A 840 -4.76 23.94 -29.15
N ARG A 841 -4.58 24.69 -28.06
CA ARG A 841 -5.63 25.02 -27.07
C ARG A 841 -6.90 25.58 -27.72
N ARG A 842 -8.07 25.03 -27.38
CA ARG A 842 -9.37 25.36 -28.00
C ARG A 842 -10.11 26.57 -27.39
N SER A 843 -9.75 26.99 -26.17
CA SER A 843 -10.38 28.11 -25.45
C SER A 843 -9.36 29.13 -24.94
N GLY A 844 -9.85 30.23 -24.34
CA GLY A 844 -9.01 31.20 -23.62
C GLY A 844 -8.49 30.72 -22.25
N THR A 845 -8.79 29.49 -21.86
CA THR A 845 -8.47 28.88 -20.56
C THR A 845 -7.54 27.67 -20.76
N SER A 846 -6.51 27.51 -19.94
CA SER A 846 -5.41 26.52 -20.11
C SER A 846 -5.47 25.42 -19.06
N TRP A 847 -4.90 24.24 -19.39
CA TRP A 847 -4.71 23.17 -18.43
C TRP A 847 -3.51 23.40 -17.50
N PHE A 848 -2.36 23.76 -18.09
CA PHE A 848 -1.12 23.95 -17.35
C PHE A 848 -1.12 25.24 -16.51
N VAL A 849 -1.85 26.28 -16.94
CA VAL A 849 -2.08 27.49 -16.15
C VAL A 849 -3.60 27.72 -15.98
N ARG A 850 -4.13 27.37 -14.82
CA ARG A 850 -5.55 27.61 -14.48
C ARG A 850 -5.81 29.08 -14.20
N SER A 851 -7.06 29.49 -14.40
CA SER A 851 -7.50 30.88 -14.36
C SER A 851 -8.84 30.97 -13.63
N ASP A 852 -8.81 31.05 -12.31
CA ASP A 852 -10.00 30.98 -11.45
C ASP A 852 -10.15 32.30 -10.67
N ASP A 853 -11.33 32.94 -10.72
CA ASP A 853 -11.60 34.25 -10.08
C ASP A 853 -10.50 35.30 -10.31
N GLY A 854 -10.03 35.41 -11.55
CA GLY A 854 -8.96 36.32 -11.94
C GLY A 854 -7.55 35.95 -11.43
N ARG A 855 -7.37 34.85 -10.68
CA ARG A 855 -6.07 34.32 -10.25
C ARG A 855 -5.48 33.37 -11.29
N LEU A 856 -4.16 33.26 -11.34
CA LEU A 856 -3.44 32.27 -12.17
C LEU A 856 -2.70 31.28 -11.27
N ARG A 857 -2.67 29.99 -11.64
CA ARG A 857 -1.91 28.94 -10.92
C ARG A 857 -1.39 27.86 -11.87
N LEU A 858 -0.19 27.34 -11.62
CA LEU A 858 0.36 26.19 -12.35
C LEU A 858 -0.31 24.88 -11.91
N GLY A 859 -0.61 24.00 -12.88
CA GLY A 859 -1.14 22.66 -12.61
C GLY A 859 -0.11 21.78 -11.91
N HIS A 860 -0.46 21.17 -10.77
CA HIS A 860 0.48 20.44 -9.94
C HIS A 860 0.89 19.09 -10.56
N ASP A 861 -0.10 18.27 -10.97
CA ASP A 861 0.11 16.84 -11.30
C ASP A 861 0.53 16.58 -12.76
N SER A 862 1.01 17.61 -13.46
CA SER A 862 1.51 17.50 -14.83
C SER A 862 2.64 18.49 -15.15
N VAL A 863 3.21 19.12 -14.11
CA VAL A 863 4.35 20.04 -14.21
C VAL A 863 5.37 19.71 -13.12
N GLU A 864 6.46 19.08 -13.51
CA GLU A 864 7.62 18.84 -12.67
C GLU A 864 8.53 20.07 -12.61
N VAL A 865 9.05 20.39 -11.43
CA VAL A 865 9.95 21.54 -11.21
C VAL A 865 11.08 21.12 -10.28
N ASP A 866 12.33 21.40 -10.67
CA ASP A 866 13.53 21.14 -9.86
C ASP A 866 13.50 21.85 -8.49
N LEU A 867 12.97 23.08 -8.44
CA LEU A 867 12.68 23.84 -7.21
C LEU A 867 11.96 23.00 -6.15
N ARG A 868 10.85 22.33 -6.52
CA ARG A 868 10.05 21.54 -5.57
C ARG A 868 10.80 20.31 -5.06
N ARG A 869 11.62 19.69 -5.92
CA ARG A 869 12.48 18.55 -5.54
C ARG A 869 13.58 18.98 -4.57
N PHE A 870 14.19 20.13 -4.82
CA PHE A 870 15.20 20.72 -3.93
C PHE A 870 14.63 21.02 -2.54
N ASP A 871 13.52 21.76 -2.44
CA ASP A 871 12.85 22.01 -1.16
C ASP A 871 12.49 20.70 -0.44
N GLY A 872 12.01 19.69 -1.18
CA GLY A 872 11.71 18.36 -0.65
C GLY A 872 12.91 17.67 0.00
N HIS A 873 14.07 17.61 -0.66
CA HIS A 873 15.28 17.02 -0.09
C HIS A 873 15.84 17.84 1.10
N VAL A 874 15.79 19.17 1.05
CA VAL A 874 16.19 20.02 2.19
C VAL A 874 15.26 19.81 3.39
N ALA A 875 13.96 19.64 3.17
CA ALA A 875 13.01 19.32 4.22
C ALA A 875 13.25 17.92 4.80
N ALA A 876 13.47 16.90 3.95
CA ALA A 876 13.78 15.54 4.37
C ALA A 876 15.08 15.45 5.18
N ALA A 877 16.15 16.14 4.76
CA ALA A 877 17.40 16.23 5.51
C ALA A 877 17.16 16.79 6.92
N ARG A 878 16.44 17.93 7.01
CA ARG A 878 16.08 18.56 8.29
C ARG A 878 15.17 17.70 9.17
N GLU A 879 14.34 16.84 8.59
CA GLU A 879 13.52 15.87 9.32
C GLU A 879 14.38 14.74 9.89
N ALA A 880 15.31 14.22 9.09
CA ALA A 880 16.29 13.25 9.55
C ALA A 880 17.15 13.83 10.70
N GLU A 881 17.61 15.09 10.61
CA GLU A 881 18.34 15.74 11.71
C GLU A 881 17.49 15.93 12.97
N ARG A 882 16.24 16.38 12.83
CA ARG A 882 15.33 16.52 13.99
C ARG A 882 14.97 15.18 14.63
N ALA A 883 14.98 14.10 13.86
CA ALA A 883 14.86 12.73 14.33
C ALA A 883 16.20 12.11 14.79
N GLY A 884 17.31 12.85 14.75
CA GLY A 884 18.64 12.37 15.17
C GLY A 884 19.28 11.34 14.22
N ARG A 885 18.74 11.13 13.02
CA ARG A 885 19.19 10.17 11.99
C ARG A 885 20.26 10.82 11.10
N LEU A 886 21.49 10.94 11.60
CA LEU A 886 22.51 11.76 10.93
C LEU A 886 23.08 11.13 9.65
N THR A 887 23.12 9.80 9.58
CA THR A 887 23.48 9.08 8.35
C THR A 887 22.49 9.34 7.21
N GLU A 888 21.19 9.43 7.50
CA GLU A 888 20.15 9.77 6.50
C GLU A 888 20.19 11.26 6.10
N SER A 889 20.42 12.16 7.08
CA SER A 889 20.64 13.58 6.81
C SER A 889 21.77 13.82 5.81
N LEU A 890 22.92 13.14 5.99
CA LEU A 890 24.06 13.21 5.09
C LEU A 890 23.67 12.83 3.64
N MET A 891 22.85 11.79 3.46
CA MET A 891 22.35 11.40 2.14
C MET A 891 21.40 12.44 1.52
N GLN A 892 20.43 12.94 2.28
CA GLN A 892 19.45 13.91 1.77
C GLN A 892 20.10 15.26 1.45
N HIS A 893 21.05 15.72 2.27
CA HIS A 893 21.84 16.91 1.97
C HIS A 893 22.70 16.77 0.70
N ARG A 894 23.20 15.56 0.39
CA ARG A 894 23.91 15.27 -0.86
C ARG A 894 22.99 15.44 -2.08
N LEU A 895 21.79 14.84 -2.05
CA LEU A 895 20.80 14.94 -3.14
C LEU A 895 20.32 16.37 -3.37
N ALA A 896 20.03 17.13 -2.30
CA ALA A 896 19.68 18.54 -2.40
C ALA A 896 20.79 19.36 -3.07
N PHE A 897 22.05 19.08 -2.73
CA PHE A 897 23.21 19.82 -3.24
C PHE A 897 23.51 19.51 -4.72
N GLU A 898 23.19 18.32 -5.22
CA GLU A 898 23.31 17.94 -6.64
C GLU A 898 22.26 18.61 -7.56
N LEU A 899 21.12 19.00 -7.00
CA LEU A 899 20.07 19.74 -7.72
C LEU A 899 20.39 21.24 -7.86
N TYR A 900 21.08 21.84 -6.90
CA TYR A 900 21.40 23.27 -6.91
C TYR A 900 22.60 23.57 -7.83
N ARG A 901 22.31 23.85 -9.10
CA ARG A 901 23.33 24.07 -10.15
C ARG A 901 23.73 25.53 -10.37
N GLY A 902 23.08 26.46 -9.68
CA GLY A 902 23.32 27.90 -9.82
C GLY A 902 22.16 28.73 -9.32
N GLU A 903 22.19 30.02 -9.66
CA GLU A 903 21.17 31.00 -9.33
C GLU A 903 19.75 30.56 -9.74
N PHE A 904 18.74 30.86 -8.89
CA PHE A 904 17.34 30.65 -9.23
C PHE A 904 16.85 31.72 -10.21
N MET A 905 16.34 31.29 -11.37
CA MET A 905 15.77 32.14 -12.42
C MET A 905 16.71 33.31 -12.83
N PRO A 906 17.92 33.01 -13.35
CA PRO A 906 18.89 34.05 -13.67
C PRO A 906 18.35 35.04 -14.71
N GLY A 907 18.71 36.31 -14.53
CA GLY A 907 18.26 37.42 -15.38
C GLY A 907 16.85 37.97 -15.07
N VAL A 908 16.13 37.41 -14.09
CA VAL A 908 14.86 37.97 -13.61
C VAL A 908 15.10 38.92 -12.44
N THR A 909 14.91 40.23 -12.67
CA THR A 909 15.16 41.29 -11.68
C THR A 909 13.89 41.74 -10.92
N ASP A 910 13.07 40.77 -10.49
CA ASP A 910 11.83 41.00 -9.74
C ASP A 910 12.08 40.83 -8.23
N ALA A 911 11.62 41.77 -7.40
CA ALA A 911 11.94 41.82 -5.96
C ALA A 911 11.55 40.55 -5.16
N ASP A 912 10.45 39.88 -5.50
CA ASP A 912 10.04 38.66 -4.78
C ASP A 912 10.82 37.44 -5.32
N VAL A 913 11.22 37.47 -6.59
CA VAL A 913 12.12 36.46 -7.19
C VAL A 913 13.55 36.60 -6.62
N GLU A 914 14.02 37.82 -6.38
CA GLU A 914 15.29 38.09 -5.68
C GLU A 914 15.22 37.62 -4.21
N GLN A 915 14.10 37.86 -3.52
CA GLN A 915 13.88 37.35 -2.16
C GLN A 915 13.87 35.82 -2.12
N GLU A 916 13.20 35.17 -3.07
CA GLU A 916 13.15 33.71 -3.17
C GLU A 916 14.50 33.11 -3.57
N ARG A 917 15.21 33.76 -4.49
CA ARG A 917 16.60 33.42 -4.85
C ARG A 917 17.51 33.47 -3.61
N LEU A 918 17.39 34.51 -2.77
CA LEU A 918 18.13 34.61 -1.51
C LEU A 918 17.72 33.52 -0.51
N ARG A 919 16.43 33.16 -0.42
CA ARG A 919 15.96 32.01 0.38
C ARG A 919 16.66 30.73 -0.08
N LEU A 920 16.58 30.42 -1.37
CA LEU A 920 17.12 29.20 -1.97
C LEU A 920 18.65 29.13 -1.89
N GLN A 921 19.34 30.25 -2.12
CA GLN A 921 20.79 30.36 -1.92
C GLN A 921 21.16 30.07 -0.46
N THR A 922 20.42 30.64 0.50
CA THR A 922 20.61 30.37 1.94
C THR A 922 20.36 28.90 2.29
N LEU A 923 19.34 28.28 1.70
CA LEU A 923 19.05 26.85 1.89
C LEU A 923 20.16 25.97 1.32
N ALA A 924 20.58 26.20 0.07
CA ALA A 924 21.63 25.43 -0.60
C ALA A 924 22.98 25.58 0.11
N TYR A 925 23.30 26.80 0.54
CA TYR A 925 24.44 27.10 1.39
C TYR A 925 24.41 26.33 2.72
N SER A 926 23.28 26.40 3.45
CA SER A 926 23.13 25.69 4.73
C SER A 926 23.24 24.16 4.58
N SER A 927 22.66 23.62 3.50
CA SER A 927 22.73 22.20 3.13
C SER A 927 24.16 21.78 2.80
N GLY A 928 24.89 22.57 2.01
CA GLY A 928 26.28 22.31 1.67
C GLY A 928 27.23 22.37 2.87
N CYS A 929 27.02 23.33 3.78
CA CYS A 929 27.75 23.39 5.04
C CYS A 929 27.50 22.18 5.93
N ARG A 930 26.23 21.76 6.05
CA ARG A 930 25.88 20.64 6.91
C ARG A 930 26.42 19.31 6.34
N LEU A 931 26.34 19.14 5.02
CA LEU A 931 26.97 18.02 4.32
C LEU A 931 28.48 17.93 4.61
N CYS A 932 29.23 19.03 4.48
CA CYS A 932 30.68 18.99 4.68
C CYS A 932 31.08 18.79 6.15
N GLU A 933 30.28 19.29 7.11
CA GLU A 933 30.46 19.02 8.54
C GLU A 933 30.22 17.55 8.88
N LEU A 934 29.13 16.95 8.40
CA LEU A 934 28.81 15.54 8.66
C LEU A 934 29.88 14.61 8.05
N LEU A 935 30.35 14.92 6.84
CA LEU A 935 31.47 14.19 6.22
C LEU A 935 32.78 14.32 7.03
N LEU A 936 33.07 15.50 7.57
CA LEU A 936 34.25 15.71 8.39
C LEU A 936 34.15 15.00 9.75
N ALA A 937 32.98 15.02 10.40
CA ALA A 937 32.71 14.31 11.64
C ALA A 937 32.83 12.78 11.46
N LYS A 938 32.34 12.26 10.32
CA LYS A 938 32.50 10.85 9.92
C LYS A 938 33.96 10.45 9.66
N GLY A 939 34.88 11.41 9.51
CA GLY A 939 36.29 11.15 9.21
C GLY A 939 36.59 11.03 7.71
N GLU A 940 35.78 11.64 6.83
CA GLU A 940 35.96 11.66 5.36
C GLU A 940 36.41 13.05 4.86
N PRO A 941 37.62 13.54 5.22
CA PRO A 941 38.01 14.93 4.97
C PRO A 941 38.20 15.27 3.48
N GLU A 942 38.42 14.30 2.60
CA GLU A 942 38.48 14.55 1.15
C GLU A 942 37.12 14.91 0.54
N GLU A 943 36.06 14.20 0.93
CA GLU A 943 34.69 14.54 0.48
C GLU A 943 34.20 15.83 1.14
N ALA A 944 34.48 16.00 2.44
CA ALA A 944 34.22 17.25 3.13
C ALA A 944 34.89 18.45 2.45
N LEU A 945 36.15 18.32 1.99
CA LEU A 945 36.86 19.36 1.26
C LEU A 945 36.20 19.67 -0.09
N ARG A 946 35.82 18.65 -0.88
CA ARG A 946 35.12 18.85 -2.17
C ARG A 946 33.79 19.60 -1.97
N ALA A 947 33.00 19.19 -0.98
CA ALA A 947 31.73 19.84 -0.63
C ALA A 947 31.93 21.27 -0.10
N ALA A 948 32.92 21.51 0.76
CA ALA A 948 33.23 22.84 1.30
C ALA A 948 33.63 23.84 0.20
N VAL A 949 34.49 23.44 -0.74
CA VAL A 949 34.89 24.28 -1.88
C VAL A 949 33.70 24.60 -2.79
N ALA A 950 32.77 23.66 -2.97
CA ALA A 950 31.55 23.91 -3.74
C ALA A 950 30.58 24.85 -3.00
N ALA A 951 30.36 24.65 -1.70
CA ALA A 951 29.50 25.52 -0.89
C ALA A 951 30.04 26.96 -0.83
N ALA A 952 31.36 27.12 -0.75
CA ALA A 952 32.04 28.43 -0.79
C ALA A 952 32.00 29.13 -2.16
N ARG A 953 31.42 28.52 -3.21
CA ARG A 953 31.07 29.21 -4.47
C ARG A 953 29.66 29.80 -4.45
N ILE A 954 28.78 29.30 -3.57
CA ILE A 954 27.41 29.81 -3.41
C ILE A 954 27.45 31.12 -2.62
N ASP A 955 28.28 31.18 -1.58
CA ASP A 955 28.65 32.38 -0.84
C ASP A 955 30.17 32.35 -0.59
N PRO A 956 30.97 33.25 -1.21
CA PRO A 956 32.40 33.33 -0.97
C PRO A 956 32.77 33.64 0.48
N LEU A 957 31.98 34.48 1.17
CA LEU A 957 32.22 34.96 2.53
C LEU A 957 31.71 33.97 3.61
N ALA A 958 31.20 32.82 3.19
CA ALA A 958 30.74 31.73 4.02
C ALA A 958 31.80 31.18 4.99
N GLU A 959 31.98 31.85 6.13
CA GLU A 959 32.95 31.45 7.15
C GLU A 959 32.80 29.97 7.55
N ARG A 960 31.58 29.46 7.69
CA ARG A 960 31.30 28.06 8.06
C ARG A 960 31.86 27.06 7.05
N ALA A 961 31.62 27.26 5.76
CA ALA A 961 32.19 26.40 4.70
C ALA A 961 33.73 26.49 4.67
N ARG A 962 34.28 27.71 4.82
CA ARG A 962 35.73 27.96 4.85
C ARG A 962 36.41 27.38 6.10
N ARG A 963 35.72 27.36 7.25
CA ARG A 963 36.18 26.62 8.44
C ARG A 963 36.29 25.13 8.14
N THR A 964 35.31 24.53 7.48
CA THR A 964 35.39 23.11 7.09
C THR A 964 36.49 22.86 6.07
N GLU A 965 36.71 23.72 5.08
CA GLU A 965 37.86 23.65 4.16
C GLU A 965 39.21 23.60 4.92
N ILE A 966 39.42 24.52 5.87
CA ILE A 966 40.64 24.57 6.71
C ILE A 966 40.74 23.33 7.62
N ARG A 967 39.64 22.91 8.27
CA ARG A 967 39.61 21.73 9.15
C ARG A 967 39.89 20.44 8.38
N SER A 968 39.34 20.28 7.17
CA SER A 968 39.64 19.14 6.27
C SER A 968 41.11 19.11 5.86
N HIS A 969 41.72 20.25 5.52
CA HIS A 969 43.16 20.30 5.23
C HIS A 969 44.02 19.94 6.45
N LEU A 970 43.62 20.33 7.67
CA LEU A 970 44.31 19.93 8.90
C LEU A 970 44.14 18.42 9.19
N ALA A 971 42.95 17.86 8.97
CA ALA A 971 42.68 16.42 9.12
C ALA A 971 43.47 15.57 8.11
N LEU A 972 43.69 16.09 6.89
CA LEU A 972 44.57 15.51 5.86
C LEU A 972 46.09 15.74 6.14
N GLY A 973 46.45 16.37 7.25
CA GLY A 973 47.85 16.69 7.58
C GLY A 973 48.51 17.78 6.70
N SER A 974 47.75 18.44 5.83
CA SER A 974 48.26 19.41 4.86
C SER A 974 48.34 20.83 5.44
N ALA A 975 49.29 21.03 6.35
CA ALA A 975 49.50 22.30 7.06
C ALA A 975 49.85 23.50 6.15
N LEU A 976 50.30 23.26 4.90
CA LEU A 976 50.49 24.35 3.92
C LEU A 976 49.17 24.79 3.29
N ALA A 977 48.32 23.82 2.88
CA ALA A 977 47.02 24.12 2.31
C ALA A 977 46.07 24.77 3.33
N ALA A 978 46.06 24.26 4.58
CA ALA A 978 45.32 24.87 5.68
C ALA A 978 45.71 26.35 5.91
N ARG A 979 47.02 26.67 5.87
CA ARG A 979 47.51 28.06 5.96
C ARG A 979 47.11 28.91 4.76
N SER A 980 47.14 28.34 3.56
CA SER A 980 46.73 29.05 2.34
C SER A 980 45.24 29.43 2.39
N ALA A 981 44.37 28.48 2.76
CA ALA A 981 42.94 28.73 2.93
C ALA A 981 42.65 29.73 4.06
N ALA A 982 43.37 29.63 5.19
CA ALA A 982 43.27 30.56 6.32
C ALA A 982 43.62 32.01 5.92
N ARG A 983 44.71 32.22 5.15
CA ARG A 983 45.08 33.56 4.66
C ARG A 983 44.11 34.10 3.63
N HIS A 984 43.60 33.25 2.75
CA HIS A 984 42.59 33.65 1.76
C HIS A 984 41.32 34.15 2.44
N LEU A 985 40.83 33.43 3.47
CA LEU A 985 39.70 33.88 4.28
C LEU A 985 39.98 35.19 5.02
N ARG A 986 41.16 35.34 5.65
CA ARG A 986 41.58 36.61 6.29
C ARG A 986 41.57 37.79 5.31
N ALA A 987 42.10 37.60 4.10
CA ALA A 987 42.15 38.64 3.08
C ALA A 987 40.74 39.06 2.63
N MET A 988 39.87 38.09 2.32
CA MET A 988 38.48 38.34 1.94
C MET A 988 37.70 39.12 3.01
N LEU A 989 37.80 38.70 4.29
CA LEU A 989 37.13 39.39 5.39
C LEU A 989 37.69 40.81 5.60
N HIS A 990 39.01 40.99 5.48
CA HIS A 990 39.64 42.31 5.57
C HIS A 990 39.20 43.26 4.45
N ASP A 991 39.16 42.78 3.20
CA ASP A 991 38.80 43.59 2.03
C ASP A 991 37.34 44.07 2.09
N GLU A 992 36.43 43.21 2.58
CA GLU A 992 35.02 43.56 2.87
C GLU A 992 34.82 44.27 4.23
N ARG A 993 35.90 44.48 5.00
CA ARG A 993 35.92 45.14 6.32
C ARG A 993 35.07 44.44 7.39
N LEU A 994 34.99 43.12 7.31
CA LEU A 994 34.26 42.26 8.26
C LEU A 994 35.22 41.69 9.32
N SER A 995 34.72 41.57 10.56
CA SER A 995 35.37 40.77 11.60
C SER A 995 34.97 39.31 11.45
N ALA A 996 35.94 38.40 11.55
CA ALA A 996 35.69 36.96 11.59
C ALA A 996 34.83 36.56 12.81
N ASP A 997 34.04 35.49 12.69
CA ASP A 997 33.35 34.91 13.85
C ASP A 997 34.34 34.23 14.83
N ARG A 998 33.92 34.03 16.08
CA ARG A 998 34.79 33.50 17.14
C ARG A 998 35.37 32.11 16.84
N GLU A 999 34.63 31.26 16.12
CA GLU A 999 35.16 29.94 15.73
C GLU A 999 36.20 30.07 14.62
N THR A 1000 35.99 31.02 13.70
CA THR A 1000 36.94 31.34 12.64
C THR A 1000 38.21 31.94 13.23
N GLU A 1001 38.12 32.93 14.11
CA GLU A 1001 39.28 33.51 14.80
C GLU A 1001 40.12 32.43 15.51
N ALA A 1002 39.48 31.56 16.28
CA ALA A 1002 40.14 30.46 16.98
C ALA A 1002 40.80 29.46 16.01
N LEU A 1003 40.13 29.12 14.90
CA LEU A 1003 40.68 28.21 13.89
C LEU A 1003 41.83 28.86 13.11
N LEU A 1004 41.71 30.13 12.74
CA LEU A 1004 42.74 30.91 12.04
C LEU A 1004 44.00 31.06 12.90
N ALA A 1005 43.86 31.32 14.20
CA ALA A 1005 44.98 31.37 15.14
C ALA A 1005 45.72 30.02 15.25
N LYS A 1006 44.98 28.91 15.16
CA LYS A 1006 45.54 27.54 15.16
C LYS A 1006 46.17 27.14 13.82
N ALA A 1007 45.59 27.56 12.70
CA ALA A 1007 46.02 27.17 11.36
C ALA A 1007 47.20 27.99 10.85
N ASP A 1008 47.17 29.31 11.04
CA ASP A 1008 48.22 30.26 10.61
C ASP A 1008 48.51 31.24 11.77
N PRO A 1009 49.26 30.80 12.80
CA PRO A 1009 49.63 31.65 13.93
C PRO A 1009 50.48 32.81 13.45
N ILE A 1010 50.05 34.04 13.78
CA ILE A 1010 50.77 35.26 13.45
C ILE A 1010 51.98 35.34 14.39
N ASP A 1011 53.18 35.44 13.83
CA ASP A 1011 54.39 35.73 14.61
C ASP A 1011 54.31 37.18 15.12
N PRO A 1012 54.28 37.43 16.45
CA PRO A 1012 54.16 38.78 17.00
C PRO A 1012 55.33 39.70 16.66
N SER A 1013 56.44 39.17 16.12
CA SER A 1013 57.62 39.95 15.74
C SER A 1013 57.55 40.59 14.34
N ALA A 1014 56.53 40.29 13.54
CA ALA A 1014 56.45 40.66 12.12
C ALA A 1014 55.71 41.99 11.82
N SER A 1015 55.44 42.83 12.83
CA SER A 1015 54.85 44.16 12.65
C SER A 1015 55.73 45.26 13.27
N LEU A 1016 56.67 45.75 12.46
CA LEU A 1016 57.43 47.01 12.63
C LEU A 1016 57.70 47.61 11.24
#